data_AF-A0A7J8V852-F1
#
_entry.id   AF-A0A7J8V852-F1
#
_cell.length_a   1.000
_cell.length_b   1.000
_cell.length_c   1.000
_cell.angle_alpha   90.00
_cell.angle_beta   90.00
_cell.angle_gamma   90.00
#
_symmetry.space_group_name_H-M   'P 1'
#
loop_
_entity.id
_entity.type
_entity.pdbx_description
1 polymer ?
#
loop_
_entity_poly.entity_id
_entity_poly.type
_entity_poly.pdbx_seq_one_letter_code
_entity_poly.pdbx_strand_id
1 'polypeptide(L)'
;MSLAVGENPSPKTMGFDKEGSATDSEASETKTPSKIPPNEDAVDGHHPPGINRKASESSLCPTEDDDDDDEEEREIELGPKCTLKEQLEKDKDDESLRRWKEQLLGTVDFESVGEKLEPEVKILSLAIKSHGRPDMVLPIPENGKPKGLWFTLKEGSKYSLQFTFQVSNNIVSGLKYTNMVWKTGVKVDSTKEMIGTFSPQAEPYSHEICEETTPSGMFARGSYSARSKFVDDDNKCYLEINYTFDIRKEWQSAVELLEAKALLRWKESLPNQSSLQTWTLSVNNENLTSPCNWFGISCDNAGSIIGINLASSRIRGNLSNLDFSYFPNLACLNLSSNVLSGPIPSEIGSLSKLTHLNLSMNYLSGFLPLSLANLTQISLLYVGNNLISGELDPRLFSNWNRLRFLELHNNNFTGMIPLEIGLLVLIPSSFGNLTELTKLFLHQNEFSGTFPHSLLNCNLLVELLLFTNRLSGFVPQGLANLTSLRELHLSENNFSGPLPQVCQGAKVQLFTAAFNNFTGPIPKKLACTSLVRVRLHNNQLSGSLDRDFGVYPNLNYCELSHNRLEGLLSAKWGGCRNLEQLKVAGNMIKGEVPEEFGKLNRLAIGKLSSLEDLDLSENKLNGQIPGQLGECSKLHNLCLRKSYFNGSIPFQLGYLALQGSLDLSQNLLTQQIPPELAKFTMLEHLNVSHNILSGSIPSLFGTMPGLTSIDFSYNDLEGPVPDSGFFHRASPAAFSNNKNLCGEVLGLKPCSNTSVEKETHKKNHNVPIIIVSASLSWLILSLALFILYALSRRAKRSRESKEAMVSEARNLLSVVNYDGKIVYEDIIEATESFDEKYCIGSGGSGRVYKEKLTLGPILAIKKLLCLDGEQMEKLRSFTNEIRALTEIRHKNIVKFYGFCCHGPHKFLVYDYIERGSLADVPRDDMKAK
;
A
#
# COMPACT_ATOMS: atom_id res chain seq x y z
N MET A 1 20.38 9.55 -13.46
CA MET A 1 21.70 9.46 -12.78
C MET A 1 22.71 10.14 -13.68
N SER A 2 22.86 11.46 -13.51
CA SER A 2 23.68 12.36 -14.32
C SER A 2 23.74 13.71 -13.59
N LEU A 3 24.84 14.45 -13.71
CA LEU A 3 25.18 15.56 -12.79
C LEU A 3 25.42 16.89 -13.51
N ALA A 4 24.81 17.96 -12.97
CA ALA A 4 25.20 19.38 -13.04
C ALA A 4 24.44 20.07 -11.88
N VAL A 5 24.98 20.88 -10.94
CA VAL A 5 26.19 21.72 -10.84
C VAL A 5 26.07 23.05 -11.60
N GLY A 6 26.19 24.16 -10.86
CA GLY A 6 25.86 25.55 -11.27
C GLY A 6 24.91 26.21 -10.25
N GLU A 7 25.36 26.60 -9.06
CA GLU A 7 26.08 27.84 -8.69
C GLU A 7 25.16 28.94 -8.13
N ASN A 8 25.49 29.45 -6.94
CA ASN A 8 24.82 30.57 -6.28
C ASN A 8 25.50 31.90 -6.62
N PRO A 9 24.75 33.00 -6.64
CA PRO A 9 25.24 34.29 -6.14
C PRO A 9 24.44 34.78 -4.92
N SER A 10 25.13 35.36 -3.95
CA SER A 10 24.53 35.97 -2.75
C SER A 10 23.97 37.38 -3.02
N PRO A 11 22.96 37.85 -2.25
CA PRO A 11 22.39 39.17 -2.43
C PRO A 11 23.33 40.27 -1.89
N LYS A 12 23.46 41.37 -2.63
CA LYS A 12 24.11 42.60 -2.15
C LYS A 12 23.10 43.52 -1.47
N THR A 13 23.52 44.11 -0.35
CA THR A 13 22.81 45.19 0.34
C THR A 13 23.09 46.55 -0.31
N MET A 14 22.07 47.40 -0.36
CA MET A 14 22.16 48.86 -0.43
C MET A 14 20.86 49.45 0.14
N GLY A 15 20.91 50.69 0.64
CA GLY A 15 19.80 51.38 1.28
C GLY A 15 19.80 52.88 0.98
N PHE A 16 19.11 53.65 1.82
CA PHE A 16 18.73 55.07 1.62
C PHE A 16 17.62 55.26 0.53
N ASP A 17 16.65 56.18 0.66
CA ASP A 17 16.34 57.07 1.79
C ASP A 17 14.84 57.42 1.93
N LYS A 18 14.49 58.28 2.90
CA LYS A 18 13.11 58.69 3.26
C LYS A 18 12.63 59.98 2.55
N GLU A 19 11.32 60.03 2.28
CA GLU A 19 10.40 61.20 2.37
C GLU A 19 8.95 60.70 2.15
N GLY A 20 7.85 61.33 2.59
CA GLY A 20 7.63 62.49 3.48
C GLY A 20 6.12 62.92 3.46
N SER A 21 5.53 63.33 4.60
CA SER A 21 4.09 63.68 4.84
C SER A 21 3.06 62.52 4.69
N ALA A 22 2.07 62.26 5.56
CA ALA A 22 1.09 63.03 6.38
C ALA A 22 -0.25 63.28 5.62
N THR A 23 -1.46 63.29 6.22
CA THR A 23 -1.93 63.58 7.60
C THR A 23 -3.19 62.75 8.03
N ASP A 24 -3.39 62.56 9.35
CA ASP A 24 -4.65 62.57 10.17
C ASP A 24 -5.90 61.72 9.76
N SER A 25 -6.85 61.30 10.62
CA SER A 25 -7.03 61.08 12.09
C SER A 25 -8.30 60.18 12.26
N GLU A 26 -8.65 59.45 13.33
CA GLU A 26 -8.77 59.78 14.77
C GLU A 26 -8.71 58.52 15.70
N ALA A 27 -8.88 58.76 17.01
CA ALA A 27 -8.86 57.91 18.21
C ALA A 27 -9.86 56.70 18.25
N SER A 28 -9.85 55.78 19.25
CA SER A 28 -9.30 55.86 20.62
C SER A 28 -8.78 54.55 21.27
N GLU A 29 -7.77 54.72 22.13
CA GLU A 29 -7.51 54.20 23.49
C GLU A 29 -8.29 52.98 24.07
N THR A 30 -7.74 52.12 24.96
CA THR A 30 -6.41 52.05 25.64
C THR A 30 -6.08 50.65 26.24
N LYS A 31 -4.83 50.49 26.75
CA LYS A 31 -4.31 49.54 27.78
C LYS A 31 -3.88 48.10 27.39
N THR A 32 -2.56 47.94 27.26
CA THR A 32 -1.76 46.83 27.83
C THR A 32 -0.60 47.43 28.66
N PRO A 33 0.09 46.64 29.51
CA PRO A 33 1.43 46.12 29.17
C PRO A 33 1.61 44.65 29.65
N SER A 34 2.74 43.92 29.50
CA SER A 34 4.17 44.28 29.34
C SER A 34 5.00 43.20 28.59
N LYS A 35 6.33 43.38 28.47
CA LYS A 35 7.32 42.47 27.82
C LYS A 35 8.66 42.41 28.59
N ILE A 36 9.51 41.44 28.26
CA ILE A 36 10.78 41.03 28.94
C ILE A 36 12.00 41.23 28.00
N PRO A 37 13.17 41.73 28.48
CA PRO A 37 14.43 41.01 28.25
C PRO A 37 15.40 40.91 29.49
N PRO A 38 16.67 41.42 29.60
CA PRO A 38 17.79 40.52 29.97
C PRO A 38 18.87 41.02 30.99
N ASN A 39 19.93 40.18 31.13
CA ASN A 39 21.17 40.18 31.95
C ASN A 39 22.11 41.43 31.93
N GLU A 40 23.13 41.53 32.83
CA GLU A 40 24.54 41.07 32.61
C GLU A 40 25.54 41.31 33.81
N ASP A 41 26.81 40.83 33.70
CA ASP A 41 28.06 41.03 34.52
C ASP A 41 28.18 40.46 35.99
N ALA A 42 29.27 40.73 36.76
CA ALA A 42 30.62 40.07 36.85
C ALA A 42 31.44 40.69 38.07
N VAL A 43 32.73 40.49 38.45
CA VAL A 43 33.98 39.74 38.06
C VAL A 43 34.87 39.49 39.34
N ASP A 44 35.88 38.58 39.30
CA ASP A 44 37.12 38.42 40.14
C ASP A 44 37.07 38.16 41.69
N GLY A 45 38.03 37.44 42.34
CA GLY A 45 39.17 36.64 41.85
C GLY A 45 40.17 36.06 42.91
N HIS A 46 40.85 34.94 42.57
CA HIS A 46 42.14 34.37 43.09
C HIS A 46 42.27 33.51 44.41
N HIS A 47 43.42 32.82 44.54
CA HIS A 47 43.78 31.55 45.25
C HIS A 47 44.82 31.73 46.42
N PRO A 48 45.43 30.67 47.07
CA PRO A 48 44.97 29.44 47.77
C PRO A 48 45.67 29.33 49.18
N PRO A 49 46.05 28.18 49.82
CA PRO A 49 45.63 26.76 49.76
C PRO A 49 45.28 26.11 51.14
N GLY A 50 44.67 24.91 51.12
CA GLY A 50 44.89 23.88 52.16
C GLY A 50 43.72 23.46 53.07
N ILE A 51 43.54 22.14 53.21
CA ILE A 51 42.87 21.40 54.32
C ILE A 51 41.46 21.89 54.75
N ASN A 52 40.41 21.43 54.06
CA ASN A 52 39.40 20.56 54.69
C ASN A 52 38.46 19.85 53.70
N ARG A 53 37.65 18.90 54.20
CA ARG A 53 36.71 18.06 53.42
C ARG A 53 35.34 18.71 53.23
N LYS A 54 34.75 18.57 52.03
CA LYS A 54 33.51 17.77 51.81
C LYS A 54 33.11 17.70 50.33
N ALA A 55 32.51 16.58 49.95
CA ALA A 55 31.73 16.38 48.73
C ALA A 55 30.58 15.41 49.05
N SER A 56 29.38 15.71 48.53
CA SER A 56 28.14 14.93 48.56
C SER A 56 27.12 15.75 47.76
N GLU A 57 26.55 15.35 46.62
CA GLU A 57 25.90 14.08 46.23
C GLU A 57 24.58 13.78 46.96
N SER A 58 23.62 13.32 46.15
CA SER A 58 22.38 12.58 46.46
C SER A 58 21.48 13.06 47.62
N SER A 59 20.22 13.34 47.29
CA SER A 59 19.11 13.47 48.24
C SER A 59 18.95 12.22 49.10
N LEU A 60 19.16 12.36 50.41
CA LEU A 60 18.87 11.34 51.43
C LEU A 60 17.46 11.52 52.00
N CYS A 61 16.81 10.39 52.28
CA CYS A 61 15.67 10.33 53.21
C CYS A 61 16.19 10.45 54.67
N PRO A 62 15.36 10.84 55.64
CA PRO A 62 15.76 10.91 57.04
C PRO A 62 15.99 9.52 57.67
N THR A 63 16.93 9.46 58.61
CA THR A 63 17.21 8.35 59.53
C THR A 63 17.71 8.93 60.84
N GLU A 64 17.07 8.57 61.96
CA GLU A 64 17.39 8.81 63.39
C GLU A 64 16.08 8.37 64.12
N ASP A 65 16.06 7.60 65.22
CA ASP A 65 17.10 7.12 66.12
C ASP A 65 16.94 5.62 66.51
N ASP A 66 18.03 4.99 66.93
CA ASP A 66 18.33 4.20 68.16
C ASP A 66 17.15 3.74 69.08
N ASP A 67 17.27 2.74 69.97
CA ASP A 67 18.37 1.80 70.33
C ASP A 67 18.21 0.44 69.57
N ASP A 68 18.54 -0.80 69.98
CA ASP A 68 19.10 -1.46 71.18
C ASP A 68 19.73 -2.84 70.78
N ASP A 69 20.39 -3.56 71.71
CA ASP A 69 20.97 -4.91 71.50
C ASP A 69 19.97 -6.06 71.75
N ASP A 70 19.93 -7.09 70.88
CA ASP A 70 19.62 -8.48 71.28
C ASP A 70 20.01 -9.51 70.17
N GLU A 71 21.04 -10.33 70.39
CA GLU A 71 21.47 -11.40 69.46
C GLU A 71 20.61 -12.68 69.62
N GLU A 72 19.44 -12.74 68.98
CA GLU A 72 18.75 -14.02 68.79
C GLU A 72 19.57 -14.97 67.89
N GLU A 73 20.28 -15.95 68.49
CA GLU A 73 20.78 -17.14 67.80
C GLU A 73 19.59 -17.93 67.20
N ARG A 74 19.20 -17.58 65.96
CA ARG A 74 18.16 -18.31 65.23
C ARG A 74 18.60 -19.74 64.94
N GLU A 75 18.08 -20.68 65.72
CA GLU A 75 18.28 -22.10 65.47
C GLU A 75 17.71 -22.47 64.09
N ILE A 76 18.55 -23.08 63.25
CA ILE A 76 18.14 -23.59 61.95
C ILE A 76 17.64 -25.01 62.17
N GLU A 77 16.33 -25.16 62.36
CA GLU A 77 15.67 -26.47 62.47
C GLU A 77 15.94 -27.31 61.22
N LEU A 78 16.70 -28.39 61.40
CA LEU A 78 16.94 -29.42 60.39
C LEU A 78 15.91 -30.56 60.57
N GLY A 79 14.65 -30.24 60.28
CA GLY A 79 13.53 -31.18 60.34
C GLY A 79 12.52 -30.98 59.20
N PRO A 80 11.64 -31.96 58.94
CA PRO A 80 10.57 -31.83 57.96
C PRO A 80 9.52 -30.82 58.44
N LYS A 81 9.41 -29.66 57.76
CA LYS A 81 8.46 -28.57 58.10
C LYS A 81 6.97 -28.94 58.05
N CYS A 82 6.61 -30.13 57.57
CA CYS A 82 5.27 -30.70 57.64
C CYS A 82 5.33 -32.21 57.46
N THR A 83 4.37 -32.91 58.05
CA THR A 83 4.20 -34.36 57.93
C THR A 83 3.76 -34.78 56.52
N LEU A 84 3.96 -36.07 56.20
CA LEU A 84 3.46 -36.66 54.94
C LEU A 84 1.93 -36.49 54.80
N LYS A 85 1.20 -36.54 55.91
CA LYS A 85 -0.26 -36.35 56.00
C LYS A 85 -0.66 -34.93 55.59
N GLU A 86 -0.01 -33.91 56.15
CA GLU A 86 -0.26 -32.50 55.80
C GLU A 86 0.15 -32.16 54.36
N GLN A 87 1.18 -32.81 53.82
CA GLN A 87 1.59 -32.59 52.43
C GLN A 87 0.58 -33.21 51.45
N LEU A 88 0.09 -34.43 51.71
CA LEU A 88 -0.98 -35.04 50.91
C LEU A 88 -2.30 -34.24 50.98
N GLU A 89 -2.62 -33.66 52.14
CA GLU A 89 -3.80 -32.82 52.34
C GLU A 89 -3.71 -31.45 51.63
N LYS A 90 -2.50 -30.91 51.43
CA LYS A 90 -2.26 -29.71 50.61
C LYS A 90 -2.36 -29.99 49.12
N ASP A 91 -1.91 -31.16 48.68
CA ASP A 91 -1.85 -31.54 47.25
C ASP A 91 -3.16 -32.14 46.72
N LYS A 92 -4.22 -32.19 47.55
CA LYS A 92 -5.50 -32.85 47.21
C LYS A 92 -6.23 -32.26 46.00
N ASP A 93 -5.99 -30.99 45.70
CA ASP A 93 -6.62 -30.26 44.59
C ASP A 93 -5.86 -30.47 43.25
N ASP A 94 -4.65 -31.09 43.28
CA ASP A 94 -3.95 -31.58 42.09
C ASP A 94 -4.09 -33.12 41.99
N GLU A 95 -5.15 -33.54 41.31
CA GLU A 95 -5.47 -34.96 41.08
C GLU A 95 -4.36 -35.72 40.35
N SER A 96 -3.48 -35.03 39.61
CA SER A 96 -2.37 -35.65 38.86
C SER A 96 -1.19 -35.93 39.77
N LEU A 97 -0.76 -34.92 40.54
CA LEU A 97 0.31 -35.05 41.52
C LEU A 97 -0.08 -36.02 42.64
N ARG A 98 -1.36 -36.02 43.06
CA ARG A 98 -1.90 -36.95 44.05
C ARG A 98 -1.87 -38.40 43.54
N ARG A 99 -2.41 -38.68 42.34
CA ARG A 99 -2.38 -40.03 41.75
C ARG A 99 -0.96 -40.57 41.59
N TRP A 100 0.00 -39.72 41.21
CA TRP A 100 1.40 -40.12 41.07
C TRP A 100 2.00 -40.56 42.42
N LYS A 101 1.71 -39.83 43.51
CA LYS A 101 2.14 -40.21 44.87
C LYS A 101 1.45 -41.48 45.37
N GLU A 102 0.15 -41.64 45.09
CA GLU A 102 -0.61 -42.85 45.43
C GLU A 102 -0.09 -44.09 44.67
N GLN A 103 0.27 -43.97 43.39
CA GLN A 103 0.92 -45.05 42.64
C GLN A 103 2.32 -45.43 43.17
N LEU A 104 3.05 -44.47 43.75
CA LEU A 104 4.41 -44.70 44.25
C LEU A 104 4.46 -45.32 45.66
N LEU A 105 3.39 -45.17 46.44
CA LEU A 105 3.30 -45.62 47.84
C LEU A 105 2.30 -46.77 48.05
N GLY A 106 1.45 -47.07 47.07
CA GLY A 106 0.36 -48.03 47.20
C GLY A 106 -0.91 -47.43 47.81
N THR A 107 -1.87 -48.27 48.18
CA THR A 107 -3.10 -47.82 48.85
C THR A 107 -2.82 -47.36 50.27
N VAL A 108 -2.56 -46.06 50.43
CA VAL A 108 -2.39 -45.41 51.74
C VAL A 108 -3.74 -45.33 52.45
N ASP A 109 -3.83 -45.94 53.62
CA ASP A 109 -4.93 -45.73 54.56
C ASP A 109 -4.67 -44.46 55.39
N PHE A 110 -5.58 -43.49 55.29
CA PHE A 110 -5.46 -42.19 55.94
C PHE A 110 -5.69 -42.24 57.47
N GLU A 111 -6.29 -43.31 57.99
CA GLU A 111 -6.49 -43.47 59.45
C GLU A 111 -5.26 -44.06 60.16
N SER A 112 -4.44 -44.87 59.49
CA SER A 112 -3.24 -45.50 60.07
C SER A 112 -1.92 -44.73 59.87
N VAL A 113 -1.91 -43.59 59.17
CA VAL A 113 -0.75 -42.66 59.15
C VAL A 113 -0.64 -41.94 60.51
N GLY A 114 0.06 -42.60 61.44
CA GLY A 114 0.25 -42.16 62.82
C GLY A 114 1.06 -40.87 62.97
N GLU A 115 0.71 -40.06 63.96
CA GLU A 115 1.14 -38.65 64.05
C GLU A 115 2.59 -38.43 64.50
N LYS A 116 3.33 -39.49 64.89
CA LYS A 116 4.76 -39.41 65.25
C LYS A 116 5.55 -40.65 64.81
N LEU A 117 5.90 -40.69 63.52
CA LEU A 117 6.99 -41.49 62.95
C LEU A 117 7.81 -40.61 61.99
N GLU A 118 8.41 -39.56 62.54
CA GLU A 118 9.44 -38.78 61.83
C GLU A 118 10.67 -39.68 61.58
N PRO A 119 11.23 -39.70 60.36
CA PRO A 119 12.44 -40.46 60.07
C PRO A 119 13.66 -39.79 60.72
N GLU A 120 14.48 -40.55 61.45
CA GLU A 120 15.74 -40.03 62.01
C GLU A 120 16.75 -39.86 60.88
N VAL A 121 16.94 -38.61 60.41
CA VAL A 121 17.87 -38.28 59.32
C VAL A 121 19.22 -37.86 59.89
N LYS A 122 20.23 -38.73 59.77
CA LYS A 122 21.60 -38.45 60.20
C LYS A 122 22.50 -38.18 59.00
N ILE A 123 23.00 -36.95 58.88
CA ILE A 123 23.99 -36.61 57.85
C ILE A 123 25.32 -37.33 58.16
N LEU A 124 25.87 -38.04 57.17
CA LEU A 124 27.10 -38.83 57.29
C LEU A 124 28.30 -38.15 56.61
N SER A 125 28.07 -37.45 55.49
CA SER A 125 29.12 -36.68 54.81
C SER A 125 28.53 -35.54 53.98
N LEU A 126 29.27 -34.43 53.89
CA LEU A 126 29.06 -33.38 52.89
C LEU A 126 30.39 -33.12 52.18
N ALA A 127 30.41 -33.12 50.84
CA ALA A 127 31.61 -32.82 50.06
C ALA A 127 31.28 -31.99 48.81
N ILE A 128 32.19 -31.08 48.45
CA ILE A 128 32.14 -30.36 47.17
C ILE A 128 33.20 -30.94 46.24
N LYS A 129 32.73 -31.59 45.17
CA LYS A 129 33.57 -32.18 44.12
C LYS A 129 33.69 -31.22 42.96
N SER A 130 34.83 -31.22 42.28
CA SER A 130 35.04 -30.45 41.04
C SER A 130 36.10 -31.11 40.17
N HIS A 131 35.86 -31.15 38.86
CA HIS A 131 36.73 -31.89 37.94
C HIS A 131 38.13 -31.26 37.90
N GLY A 132 39.17 -32.05 38.18
CA GLY A 132 40.55 -31.57 38.26
C GLY A 132 40.93 -30.87 39.57
N ARG A 133 40.15 -31.02 40.65
CA ARG A 133 40.49 -30.56 42.01
C ARG A 133 40.32 -31.69 43.04
N PRO A 134 40.96 -31.61 44.22
CA PRO A 134 40.62 -32.47 45.35
C PRO A 134 39.17 -32.25 45.80
N ASP A 135 38.49 -33.31 46.22
CA ASP A 135 37.16 -33.22 46.83
C ASP A 135 37.26 -32.49 48.18
N MET A 136 36.51 -31.41 48.34
CA MET A 136 36.48 -30.61 49.57
C MET A 136 35.40 -31.13 50.51
N VAL A 137 35.77 -32.05 51.39
CA VAL A 137 34.90 -32.54 52.47
C VAL A 137 34.66 -31.41 53.49
N LEU A 138 33.40 -31.14 53.79
CA LEU A 138 32.98 -30.15 54.77
C LEU A 138 32.70 -30.83 56.12
N PRO A 139 33.18 -30.28 57.26
CA PRO A 139 32.96 -30.87 58.56
C PRO A 139 31.49 -30.75 58.99
N ILE A 140 30.92 -31.84 59.49
CA ILE A 140 29.57 -31.85 60.06
C ILE A 140 29.68 -31.42 61.54
N PRO A 141 28.89 -30.44 62.01
CA PRO A 141 28.93 -30.00 63.40
C PRO A 141 28.32 -31.07 64.32
N GLU A 142 29.13 -31.64 65.22
CA GLU A 142 28.76 -32.79 66.05
C GLU A 142 27.62 -32.51 67.07
N ASN A 143 27.36 -31.24 67.39
CA ASN A 143 26.43 -30.81 68.45
C ASN A 143 25.13 -30.15 67.93
N GLY A 144 24.68 -30.47 66.72
CA GLY A 144 23.36 -30.07 66.20
C GLY A 144 23.19 -28.60 65.79
N LYS A 145 23.84 -27.62 66.45
CA LYS A 145 23.83 -26.21 66.02
C LYS A 145 24.68 -25.99 64.75
N PRO A 146 24.09 -25.61 63.60
CA PRO A 146 24.83 -25.49 62.36
C PRO A 146 25.51 -24.13 62.20
N LYS A 147 26.79 -24.04 62.56
CA LYS A 147 27.61 -22.88 62.14
C LYS A 147 27.76 -22.88 60.62
N GLY A 148 27.32 -21.79 59.98
CA GLY A 148 27.34 -21.63 58.53
C GLY A 148 28.75 -21.78 57.94
N LEU A 149 28.91 -22.70 56.98
CA LEU A 149 30.17 -22.99 56.31
C LEU A 149 30.32 -22.15 55.04
N TRP A 150 31.35 -21.32 55.02
CA TRP A 150 31.66 -20.41 53.91
C TRP A 150 32.78 -20.97 53.03
N PHE A 151 32.61 -20.93 51.72
CA PHE A 151 33.61 -21.35 50.75
C PHE A 151 33.53 -20.53 49.46
N THR A 152 34.68 -20.30 48.81
CA THR A 152 34.76 -19.55 47.55
C THR A 152 34.86 -20.49 46.36
N LEU A 153 33.88 -20.41 45.46
CA LEU A 153 33.89 -21.16 44.20
C LEU A 153 34.46 -20.31 43.07
N LYS A 154 35.10 -20.94 42.08
CA LYS A 154 35.69 -20.25 40.92
C LYS A 154 34.66 -20.14 39.80
N GLU A 155 34.58 -18.95 39.20
CA GLU A 155 33.90 -18.70 37.92
C GLU A 155 34.34 -19.70 36.82
N GLY A 156 33.38 -20.08 35.96
CA GLY A 156 33.61 -20.97 34.83
C GLY A 156 33.93 -22.42 35.21
N SER A 157 33.56 -22.84 36.43
CA SER A 157 33.89 -24.17 36.96
C SER A 157 32.64 -24.93 37.40
N LYS A 158 32.56 -26.20 37.01
CA LYS A 158 31.49 -27.12 37.41
C LYS A 158 31.78 -27.74 38.77
N TYR A 159 30.75 -27.80 39.61
CA TYR A 159 30.79 -28.30 40.99
C TYR A 159 29.70 -29.35 41.22
N SER A 160 29.91 -30.24 42.19
CA SER A 160 28.88 -31.15 42.68
C SER A 160 28.92 -31.20 44.20
N LEU A 161 27.80 -30.84 44.83
CA LEU A 161 27.55 -31.05 46.26
C LEU A 161 27.08 -32.49 46.44
N GLN A 162 27.91 -33.33 47.04
CA GLN A 162 27.57 -34.68 47.46
C GLN A 162 27.16 -34.66 48.93
N PHE A 163 25.92 -35.04 49.21
CA PHE A 163 25.39 -35.32 50.54
C PHE A 163 25.23 -36.83 50.69
N THR A 164 25.67 -37.40 51.82
CA THR A 164 25.30 -38.76 52.23
C THR A 164 24.60 -38.69 53.56
N PHE A 165 23.46 -39.36 53.71
CA PHE A 165 22.72 -39.43 54.96
C PHE A 165 22.10 -40.82 55.18
N GLN A 166 21.92 -41.14 56.46
CA GLN A 166 21.24 -42.32 56.96
C GLN A 166 19.83 -41.93 57.39
N VAL A 167 18.87 -42.83 57.20
CA VAL A 167 17.44 -42.62 57.49
C VAL A 167 16.90 -43.84 58.22
N SER A 168 16.19 -43.64 59.34
CA SER A 168 15.29 -44.68 59.87
C SER A 168 13.90 -44.59 59.20
N ASN A 169 13.38 -45.74 58.78
CA ASN A 169 12.13 -45.91 58.01
C ASN A 169 12.18 -45.45 56.54
N ASN A 170 11.34 -46.09 55.71
CA ASN A 170 11.44 -46.08 54.24
C ASN A 170 10.76 -44.89 53.53
N ILE A 171 10.57 -43.74 54.18
CA ILE A 171 10.10 -42.52 53.48
C ILE A 171 10.80 -41.29 54.07
N VAL A 172 11.40 -40.45 53.21
CA VAL A 172 11.83 -39.08 53.57
C VAL A 172 11.03 -38.09 52.76
N SER A 173 10.12 -37.35 53.40
CA SER A 173 9.42 -36.20 52.80
C SER A 173 9.95 -34.89 53.39
N GLY A 174 10.28 -33.92 52.52
CA GLY A 174 10.59 -32.55 52.95
C GLY A 174 12.05 -32.27 53.29
N LEU A 175 13.00 -32.97 52.66
CA LEU A 175 14.44 -32.76 52.89
C LEU A 175 14.89 -31.35 52.44
N LYS A 176 15.21 -30.50 53.42
CA LYS A 176 15.24 -29.05 53.27
C LYS A 176 16.66 -28.46 53.31
N TYR A 177 17.29 -28.31 52.14
CA TYR A 177 18.47 -27.45 52.02
C TYR A 177 18.06 -25.96 51.97
N THR A 178 18.88 -25.07 52.52
CA THR A 178 18.69 -23.62 52.51
C THR A 178 20.05 -22.92 52.36
N ASN A 179 20.16 -21.95 51.44
CA ASN A 179 21.42 -21.27 51.12
C ASN A 179 21.32 -19.73 51.28
N MET A 180 22.45 -19.05 51.48
CA MET A 180 22.58 -17.59 51.51
C MET A 180 23.78 -17.16 50.66
N VAL A 181 23.54 -16.33 49.63
CA VAL A 181 24.57 -16.00 48.63
C VAL A 181 24.91 -14.51 48.66
N TRP A 182 26.21 -14.23 48.61
CA TRP A 182 26.79 -12.89 48.68
C TRP A 182 27.61 -12.60 47.42
N LYS A 183 27.45 -11.40 46.86
CA LYS A 183 28.22 -10.88 45.73
C LYS A 183 28.92 -9.61 46.19
N THR A 184 30.26 -9.58 46.09
CA THR A 184 31.08 -8.40 46.45
C THR A 184 30.71 -7.78 47.81
N GLY A 185 30.48 -8.61 48.83
CA GLY A 185 30.11 -8.17 50.19
C GLY A 185 28.62 -7.87 50.42
N VAL A 186 27.78 -7.90 49.37
CA VAL A 186 26.34 -7.65 49.46
C VAL A 186 25.57 -8.97 49.40
N LYS A 187 24.61 -9.17 50.33
CA LYS A 187 23.68 -10.31 50.31
C LYS A 187 22.70 -10.14 49.14
N VAL A 188 22.67 -11.09 48.21
CA VAL A 188 21.89 -10.97 46.95
C VAL A 188 20.52 -11.65 47.04
N ASP A 189 20.43 -12.72 47.82
CA ASP A 189 19.19 -13.49 48.03
C ASP A 189 19.14 -14.00 49.48
N SER A 190 17.94 -14.27 49.97
CA SER A 190 17.69 -14.90 51.26
C SER A 190 16.88 -16.17 51.08
N THR A 191 17.54 -17.31 51.31
CA THR A 191 16.93 -18.57 51.75
C THR A 191 15.77 -19.08 50.88
N LYS A 192 16.09 -19.88 49.85
CA LYS A 192 15.11 -20.73 49.16
C LYS A 192 15.17 -22.16 49.68
N GLU A 193 14.01 -22.80 49.72
CA GLU A 193 13.80 -24.09 50.37
C GLU A 193 13.64 -25.18 49.31
N MET A 194 14.48 -26.21 49.34
CA MET A 194 14.26 -27.43 48.54
C MET A 194 13.25 -28.33 49.26
N ILE A 195 12.35 -28.98 48.51
CA ILE A 195 11.37 -29.94 49.04
C ILE A 195 11.32 -31.12 48.06
N GLY A 196 11.46 -32.34 48.59
CA GLY A 196 11.34 -33.58 47.82
C GLY A 196 10.92 -34.75 48.70
N THR A 197 10.32 -35.76 48.08
CA THR A 197 9.90 -37.01 48.74
C THR A 197 10.64 -38.19 48.12
N PHE A 198 11.27 -39.00 48.97
CA PHE A 198 12.09 -40.15 48.60
C PHE A 198 11.50 -41.43 49.20
N SER A 199 11.37 -42.47 48.37
CA SER A 199 10.99 -43.84 48.77
C SER A 199 12.04 -44.81 48.20
N PRO A 200 12.63 -45.70 49.00
CA PRO A 200 13.66 -46.63 48.55
C PRO A 200 13.00 -47.84 47.86
N GLN A 201 13.08 -47.88 46.54
CA GLN A 201 12.86 -49.12 45.79
C GLN A 201 14.14 -49.97 45.79
N ALA A 202 13.99 -51.27 45.54
CA ALA A 202 15.12 -52.18 45.38
C ALA A 202 15.84 -51.91 44.05
N GLU A 203 17.17 -52.03 44.09
CA GLU A 203 18.11 -51.73 42.98
C GLU A 203 18.19 -50.23 42.58
N PRO A 204 19.31 -49.77 41.98
CA PRO A 204 19.73 -48.37 42.12
C PRO A 204 19.00 -47.42 41.15
N TYR A 205 17.83 -46.95 41.58
CA TYR A 205 17.15 -45.81 40.97
C TYR A 205 18.06 -44.57 40.97
N SER A 206 18.00 -43.80 39.88
CA SER A 206 18.57 -42.46 39.79
C SER A 206 17.51 -41.51 39.21
N HIS A 207 16.86 -40.75 40.07
CA HIS A 207 15.93 -39.72 39.62
C HIS A 207 16.70 -38.43 39.31
N GLU A 208 16.74 -38.05 38.04
CA GLU A 208 17.34 -36.80 37.56
C GLU A 208 16.26 -35.87 37.03
N ILE A 209 16.12 -34.69 37.64
CA ILE A 209 15.35 -33.57 37.09
C ILE A 209 16.34 -32.51 36.65
N CYS A 210 16.17 -32.02 35.41
CA CYS A 210 16.86 -30.85 34.92
C CYS A 210 16.17 -29.59 35.45
N GLU A 211 16.83 -28.81 36.31
CA GLU A 211 16.35 -27.46 36.61
C GLU A 211 16.57 -26.59 35.36
N GLU A 212 15.50 -26.01 34.80
CA GLU A 212 15.59 -25.09 33.66
C GLU A 212 16.08 -23.70 34.10
N THR A 213 15.64 -23.26 35.28
CA THR A 213 16.09 -22.08 36.02
C THR A 213 15.93 -22.33 37.52
N THR A 214 16.90 -21.95 38.35
CA THR A 214 16.63 -21.74 39.79
C THR A 214 15.67 -20.55 39.95
N PRO A 215 14.73 -20.56 40.89
CA PRO A 215 13.75 -19.47 41.08
C PRO A 215 14.36 -18.20 41.73
N SER A 216 15.67 -18.01 41.65
CA SER A 216 16.36 -16.73 41.86
C SER A 216 17.34 -16.49 40.72
N GLY A 217 17.47 -15.23 40.31
CA GLY A 217 18.24 -14.78 39.14
C GLY A 217 19.75 -14.83 39.36
N MET A 218 20.28 -16.02 39.66
CA MET A 218 21.68 -16.27 39.94
C MET A 218 22.25 -17.41 39.11
N PHE A 219 23.57 -17.41 39.00
CA PHE A 219 24.28 -17.91 37.82
C PHE A 219 24.66 -19.39 37.92
N ALA A 220 23.73 -20.24 38.35
CA ALA A 220 23.91 -21.69 38.43
C ALA A 220 22.71 -22.43 37.83
N ARG A 221 22.97 -23.26 36.81
CA ARG A 221 22.03 -24.29 36.34
C ARG A 221 22.58 -25.66 36.73
N GLY A 222 21.69 -26.59 37.11
CA GLY A 222 22.10 -27.88 37.63
C GLY A 222 21.18 -29.05 37.29
N SER A 223 21.68 -30.25 37.59
CA SER A 223 20.88 -31.46 37.71
C SER A 223 21.22 -32.14 39.04
N TYR A 224 20.20 -32.72 39.67
CA TYR A 224 20.37 -33.53 40.86
C TYR A 224 20.27 -35.01 40.51
N SER A 225 20.87 -35.85 41.33
CA SER A 225 20.56 -37.28 41.34
C SER A 225 20.53 -37.79 42.78
N ALA A 226 19.49 -38.53 43.12
CA ALA A 226 19.41 -39.30 44.36
C ALA A 226 19.57 -40.80 44.06
N ARG A 227 20.30 -41.52 44.90
CA ARG A 227 20.52 -42.98 44.82
C ARG A 227 20.47 -43.59 46.22
N SER A 228 19.67 -44.64 46.39
CA SER A 228 19.78 -45.55 47.54
C SER A 228 21.03 -46.42 47.40
N LYS A 229 21.81 -46.55 48.47
CA LYS A 229 23.11 -47.24 48.46
C LYS A 229 23.00 -48.67 48.99
N PHE A 230 22.27 -48.85 50.09
CA PHE A 230 21.84 -50.13 50.66
C PHE A 230 20.81 -49.88 51.78
N VAL A 231 20.21 -50.96 52.27
CA VAL A 231 19.45 -51.02 53.54
C VAL A 231 20.24 -51.95 54.47
N ASP A 232 20.37 -51.61 55.76
CA ASP A 232 21.00 -52.49 56.76
C ASP A 232 19.99 -53.38 57.50
N ASP A 233 20.46 -54.35 58.28
CA ASP A 233 19.61 -55.30 59.03
C ASP A 233 18.69 -54.62 60.07
N ASP A 234 19.02 -53.39 60.46
CA ASP A 234 18.22 -52.50 61.32
C ASP A 234 17.14 -51.70 60.53
N ASN A 235 16.98 -51.99 59.24
CA ASN A 235 16.02 -51.34 58.33
C ASN A 235 16.31 -49.85 58.08
N LYS A 236 17.56 -49.38 58.26
CA LYS A 236 17.96 -48.00 57.90
C LYS A 236 18.41 -47.94 56.45
N CYS A 237 17.97 -46.92 55.74
CA CYS A 237 18.37 -46.68 54.35
C CYS A 237 19.47 -45.63 54.28
N TYR A 238 20.47 -45.87 53.42
CA TYR A 238 21.58 -44.94 53.17
C TYR A 238 21.36 -44.30 51.80
N LEU A 239 21.14 -42.99 51.77
CA LEU A 239 20.94 -42.23 50.54
C LEU A 239 22.17 -41.37 50.24
N GLU A 240 22.57 -41.36 48.97
CA GLU A 240 23.50 -40.39 48.40
C GLU A 240 22.72 -39.45 47.48
N ILE A 241 22.81 -38.14 47.72
CA ILE A 241 22.29 -37.09 46.83
C ILE A 241 23.47 -36.31 46.28
N ASN A 242 23.59 -36.27 44.95
CA ASN A 242 24.57 -35.48 44.22
C ASN A 242 23.85 -34.33 43.49
N TYR A 243 23.97 -33.10 44.00
CA TYR A 243 23.49 -31.90 43.32
C TYR A 243 24.62 -31.25 42.52
N THR A 244 24.54 -31.30 41.19
CA THR A 244 25.59 -30.86 40.28
C THR A 244 25.21 -29.53 39.62
N PHE A 245 26.06 -28.51 39.73
CA PHE A 245 25.77 -27.14 39.32
C PHE A 245 27.00 -26.44 38.70
N ASP A 246 26.77 -25.48 37.82
CA ASP A 246 27.81 -24.85 36.98
C ASP A 246 27.80 -23.32 37.13
N ILE A 247 28.88 -22.73 37.65
CA ILE A 247 28.92 -21.29 37.99
C ILE A 247 29.49 -20.46 36.83
N ARG A 248 28.71 -19.46 36.40
CA ARG A 248 29.09 -18.48 35.36
C ARG A 248 28.96 -17.06 35.89
N LYS A 249 29.54 -16.09 35.18
CA LYS A 249 29.43 -14.66 35.50
C LYS A 249 28.26 -13.99 34.79
N GLU A 250 28.01 -14.44 33.57
CA GLU A 250 26.89 -14.08 32.73
C GLU A 250 26.29 -15.38 32.18
N TRP A 251 25.01 -15.63 32.47
CA TRP A 251 24.16 -16.43 31.59
C TRP A 251 23.44 -15.42 30.72
N GLN A 252 23.44 -15.63 29.39
CA GLN A 252 22.47 -14.96 28.52
C GLN A 252 21.07 -15.21 29.08
N SER A 253 20.19 -14.21 28.98
CA SER A 253 18.86 -14.34 29.55
C SER A 253 18.14 -15.54 28.94
N ALA A 254 17.39 -16.27 29.75
CA ALA A 254 16.58 -17.38 29.23
C ALA A 254 15.61 -16.89 28.14
N VAL A 255 15.22 -15.61 28.21
CA VAL A 255 14.43 -14.87 27.22
C VAL A 255 15.15 -14.80 25.87
N GLU A 256 16.36 -14.25 25.77
CA GLU A 256 17.15 -14.19 24.52
C GLU A 256 17.25 -15.56 23.83
N LEU A 257 17.53 -16.61 24.62
CA LEU A 257 17.71 -17.96 24.09
C LEU A 257 16.38 -18.57 23.59
N LEU A 258 15.25 -18.17 24.16
CA LEU A 258 13.92 -18.61 23.72
C LEU A 258 13.44 -17.80 22.50
N GLU A 259 13.62 -16.48 22.49
CA GLU A 259 13.38 -15.60 21.34
C GLU A 259 14.18 -16.07 20.11
N ALA A 260 15.48 -16.35 20.29
CA ALA A 260 16.35 -16.90 19.25
C ALA A 260 15.85 -18.25 18.72
N LYS A 261 15.42 -19.16 19.61
CA LYS A 261 14.86 -20.48 19.23
C LYS A 261 13.54 -20.35 18.47
N ALA A 262 12.67 -19.42 18.84
CA ALA A 262 11.41 -19.18 18.15
C ALA A 262 11.63 -18.67 16.72
N LEU A 263 12.56 -17.72 16.54
CA LEU A 263 12.96 -17.24 15.21
C LEU A 263 13.62 -18.33 14.35
N LEU A 264 14.45 -19.21 14.95
CA LEU A 264 15.07 -20.33 14.25
C LEU A 264 14.05 -21.38 13.81
N ARG A 265 13.09 -21.76 14.67
CA ARG A 265 11.97 -22.65 14.31
C ARG A 265 11.15 -22.08 13.14
N TRP A 266 10.88 -20.77 13.15
CA TRP A 266 10.20 -20.15 12.02
C TRP A 266 11.05 -20.26 10.75
N LYS A 267 12.33 -19.88 10.80
CA LYS A 267 13.30 -20.01 9.68
C LYS A 267 13.39 -21.43 9.13
N GLU A 268 13.42 -22.45 9.99
CA GLU A 268 13.44 -23.87 9.61
C GLU A 268 12.19 -24.31 8.84
N SER A 269 11.05 -23.62 9.06
CA SER A 269 9.81 -23.86 8.32
C SER A 269 9.72 -23.11 6.97
N LEU A 270 10.67 -22.22 6.68
CA LEU A 270 10.75 -21.49 5.41
C LEU A 270 11.64 -22.24 4.40
N PRO A 271 11.36 -22.17 3.09
CA PRO A 271 12.31 -22.58 2.06
C PRO A 271 13.68 -21.90 2.25
N ASN A 272 14.79 -22.57 1.93
CA ASN A 272 16.13 -22.00 2.12
C ASN A 272 16.32 -20.65 1.41
N GLN A 273 16.64 -19.60 2.16
CA GLN A 273 16.67 -18.19 1.72
C GLN A 273 17.91 -17.48 2.27
N SER A 274 18.62 -16.76 1.40
CA SER A 274 19.91 -16.15 1.73
C SER A 274 19.82 -14.95 2.69
N SER A 275 18.67 -14.27 2.75
CA SER A 275 18.45 -13.11 3.65
C SER A 275 18.51 -13.47 5.13
N LEU A 276 18.26 -14.73 5.50
CA LEU A 276 18.32 -15.21 6.88
C LEU A 276 19.63 -15.95 7.21
N GLN A 277 20.70 -15.78 6.43
CA GLN A 277 21.98 -16.47 6.64
C GLN A 277 22.64 -16.14 7.99
N THR A 278 22.51 -14.91 8.48
CA THR A 278 23.06 -14.46 9.76
C THR A 278 22.34 -15.02 10.98
N TRP A 279 21.14 -15.59 10.80
CA TRP A 279 20.35 -16.17 11.89
C TRP A 279 20.93 -17.54 12.28
N THR A 280 21.98 -17.55 13.11
CA THR A 280 22.61 -18.76 13.62
C THR A 280 23.02 -18.59 15.09
N LEU A 281 22.92 -19.68 15.84
CA LEU A 281 23.57 -19.84 17.14
C LEU A 281 24.91 -20.53 16.89
N SER A 282 25.96 -19.74 16.67
CA SER A 282 27.33 -20.27 16.61
C SER A 282 27.86 -20.49 18.03
N VAL A 283 28.54 -21.62 18.21
CA VAL A 283 29.18 -22.01 19.49
C VAL A 283 30.70 -21.99 19.27
N ASN A 284 31.23 -20.79 19.01
CA ASN A 284 32.66 -20.56 18.91
C ASN A 284 33.16 -20.13 20.29
N ASN A 285 34.13 -20.88 20.83
CA ASN A 285 34.65 -20.85 22.20
C ASN A 285 34.33 -19.57 23.03
N GLU A 286 33.61 -19.82 24.14
CA GLU A 286 33.28 -18.88 25.23
C GLU A 286 32.15 -17.85 25.00
N ASN A 287 31.63 -17.63 23.79
CA ASN A 287 30.42 -16.80 23.60
C ASN A 287 29.42 -17.37 22.58
N LEU A 288 28.13 -17.45 22.97
CA LEU A 288 27.01 -17.70 22.05
C LEU A 288 26.68 -16.42 21.28
N THR A 289 26.44 -16.50 19.98
CA THR A 289 26.00 -15.34 19.19
C THR A 289 24.56 -14.94 19.53
N SER A 290 24.41 -13.86 20.33
CA SER A 290 23.12 -13.26 20.69
C SER A 290 22.31 -12.85 19.43
N PRO A 291 20.98 -13.05 19.42
CA PRO A 291 20.12 -12.74 18.27
C PRO A 291 20.12 -11.25 17.89
N CYS A 292 20.54 -10.37 18.79
CA CYS A 292 20.64 -8.93 18.54
C CYS A 292 21.63 -8.54 17.43
N ASN A 293 22.52 -9.45 17.04
CA ASN A 293 23.45 -9.29 15.91
C ASN A 293 22.91 -9.88 14.59
N TRP A 294 21.71 -10.46 14.58
CA TRP A 294 21.12 -11.06 13.38
C TRP A 294 20.53 -9.99 12.45
N PHE A 295 20.53 -10.28 11.15
CA PHE A 295 19.97 -9.36 10.15
C PHE A 295 18.49 -9.11 10.42
N GLY A 296 18.11 -7.83 10.51
CA GLY A 296 16.74 -7.39 10.74
C GLY A 296 16.27 -7.48 12.20
N ILE A 297 17.12 -7.85 13.16
CA ILE A 297 16.76 -7.88 14.58
C ILE A 297 17.20 -6.59 15.29
N SER A 298 16.49 -6.18 16.33
CA SER A 298 16.85 -5.08 17.22
C SER A 298 16.38 -5.37 18.63
N CYS A 299 17.24 -5.10 19.62
CA CYS A 299 17.01 -5.44 21.04
C CYS A 299 17.02 -4.20 21.95
N ASP A 300 16.52 -4.36 23.16
CA ASP A 300 16.75 -3.42 24.25
C ASP A 300 18.11 -3.61 24.94
N ASN A 301 18.38 -2.80 25.97
CA ASN A 301 19.60 -2.85 26.78
C ASN A 301 19.75 -4.16 27.60
N ALA A 302 18.72 -5.00 27.67
CA ALA A 302 18.73 -6.30 28.34
C ALA A 302 18.82 -7.49 27.35
N GLY A 303 18.94 -7.21 26.05
CA GLY A 303 19.08 -8.22 24.99
C GLY A 303 17.76 -8.78 24.44
N SER A 304 16.60 -8.34 24.95
CA SER A 304 15.30 -8.85 24.46
C SER A 304 14.87 -8.16 23.17
N ILE A 305 14.31 -8.91 22.24
CA ILE A 305 13.95 -8.43 20.90
C ILE A 305 12.76 -7.45 20.96
N ILE A 306 13.03 -6.19 20.63
CA ILE A 306 12.05 -5.10 20.52
C ILE A 306 11.68 -4.77 19.07
N GLY A 307 12.47 -5.24 18.09
CA GLY A 307 12.23 -4.97 16.67
C GLY A 307 12.60 -6.15 15.77
N ILE A 308 11.70 -6.47 14.83
CA ILE A 308 11.94 -7.37 13.70
C ILE A 308 11.61 -6.61 12.42
N ASN A 309 12.63 -6.25 11.63
CA ASN A 309 12.51 -5.54 10.36
C ASN A 309 13.21 -6.33 9.24
N LEU A 310 12.40 -7.06 8.47
CA LEU A 310 12.80 -7.88 7.33
C LEU A 310 12.15 -7.36 6.04
N ALA A 311 11.93 -6.05 5.94
CA ALA A 311 11.35 -5.43 4.75
C ALA A 311 12.21 -5.72 3.49
N SER A 312 11.56 -5.89 2.33
CA SER A 312 12.19 -6.11 1.03
C SER A 312 13.18 -7.31 0.96
N SER A 313 13.14 -8.21 1.94
CA SER A 313 14.12 -9.29 2.13
C SER A 313 13.81 -10.56 1.34
N ARG A 314 12.83 -10.49 0.42
CA ARG A 314 12.32 -11.56 -0.46
C ARG A 314 11.87 -12.81 0.30
N ILE A 315 11.41 -12.65 1.53
CA ILE A 315 11.05 -13.77 2.40
C ILE A 315 9.82 -14.49 1.85
N ARG A 316 9.91 -15.81 1.70
CA ARG A 316 8.86 -16.66 1.13
C ARG A 316 8.41 -17.70 2.14
N GLY A 317 7.10 -17.86 2.31
CA GLY A 317 6.53 -18.82 3.25
C GLY A 317 5.25 -18.30 3.91
N ASN A 318 5.04 -18.64 5.18
CA ASN A 318 3.87 -18.29 5.99
C ASN A 318 4.31 -17.93 7.43
N LEU A 319 3.48 -17.20 8.16
CA LEU A 319 3.70 -16.79 9.54
C LEU A 319 3.22 -17.83 10.57
N SER A 320 2.43 -18.83 10.19
CA SER A 320 1.80 -19.79 11.12
C SER A 320 2.75 -20.62 12.02
N ASN A 321 4.06 -20.63 11.75
CA ASN A 321 5.07 -21.29 12.59
C ASN A 321 5.94 -20.29 13.40
N LEU A 322 5.64 -18.99 13.33
CA LEU A 322 6.25 -17.97 14.17
C LEU A 322 5.41 -17.80 15.43
N ASP A 323 5.80 -18.48 16.50
CA ASP A 323 5.13 -18.35 17.80
C ASP A 323 5.45 -16.98 18.42
N PHE A 324 4.48 -16.07 18.30
CA PHE A 324 4.59 -14.70 18.76
C PHE A 324 4.67 -14.55 20.29
N SER A 325 4.28 -15.57 21.06
CA SER A 325 4.26 -15.50 22.53
C SER A 325 5.66 -15.33 23.14
N TYR A 326 6.71 -15.73 22.40
CA TYR A 326 8.10 -15.58 22.81
C TYR A 326 8.63 -14.13 22.74
N PHE A 327 7.92 -13.18 22.13
CA PHE A 327 8.40 -11.80 21.92
C PHE A 327 7.54 -10.75 22.67
N PRO A 328 7.39 -10.84 24.00
CA PRO A 328 6.52 -9.93 24.78
C PRO A 328 7.00 -8.46 24.79
N ASN A 329 8.24 -8.22 24.35
CA ASN A 329 8.85 -6.90 24.24
C ASN A 329 8.80 -6.28 22.84
N LEU A 330 8.26 -6.99 21.82
CA LEU A 330 8.26 -6.55 20.44
C LEU A 330 7.41 -5.28 20.23
N ALA A 331 8.07 -4.17 19.95
CA ALA A 331 7.46 -2.87 19.69
C ALA A 331 7.28 -2.58 18.18
N CYS A 332 8.09 -3.20 17.32
CA CYS A 332 8.04 -3.04 15.86
C CYS A 332 8.16 -4.37 15.11
N LEU A 333 7.21 -4.65 14.22
CA LEU A 333 7.25 -5.79 13.29
C LEU A 333 7.01 -5.29 11.86
N ASN A 334 8.05 -5.34 11.03
CA ASN A 334 8.00 -4.95 9.62
C ASN A 334 8.47 -6.11 8.73
N LEU A 335 7.52 -6.74 8.04
CA LEU A 335 7.73 -7.85 7.10
C LEU A 335 7.28 -7.46 5.67
N SER A 336 7.25 -6.17 5.36
CA SER A 336 6.69 -5.66 4.11
C SER A 336 7.53 -5.95 2.87
N SER A 337 6.90 -5.91 1.69
CA SER A 337 7.55 -6.12 0.38
C SER A 337 8.27 -7.48 0.27
N ASN A 338 7.57 -8.54 0.67
CA ASN A 338 8.06 -9.92 0.68
C ASN A 338 7.14 -10.84 -0.14
N VAL A 339 7.32 -12.15 0.00
CA VAL A 339 6.55 -13.21 -0.67
C VAL A 339 5.88 -14.10 0.40
N LEU A 340 5.45 -13.49 1.51
CA LEU A 340 4.69 -14.16 2.57
C LEU A 340 3.25 -14.44 2.10
N SER A 341 2.69 -15.55 2.55
CA SER A 341 1.42 -16.08 2.07
C SER A 341 0.69 -16.87 3.15
N GLY A 342 -0.63 -16.99 3.04
CA GLY A 342 -1.46 -17.60 4.09
C GLY A 342 -2.00 -16.56 5.09
N PRO A 343 -2.70 -17.00 6.14
CA PRO A 343 -3.37 -16.10 7.07
C PRO A 343 -2.41 -15.40 8.04
N ILE A 344 -2.81 -14.21 8.49
CA ILE A 344 -2.23 -13.61 9.70
C ILE A 344 -2.61 -14.50 10.90
N PRO A 345 -1.65 -15.07 11.65
CA PRO A 345 -1.95 -15.96 12.77
C PRO A 345 -2.63 -15.20 13.91
N SER A 346 -3.54 -15.85 14.64
CA SER A 346 -4.22 -15.27 15.80
C SER A 346 -3.26 -14.85 16.92
N GLU A 347 -2.11 -15.52 16.98
CA GLU A 347 -1.10 -15.43 18.04
C GLU A 347 -0.41 -14.07 18.03
N ILE A 348 -0.48 -13.32 16.92
CA ILE A 348 0.01 -11.94 16.80
C ILE A 348 -0.61 -11.00 17.84
N GLY A 349 -1.82 -11.31 18.34
CA GLY A 349 -2.49 -10.59 19.41
C GLY A 349 -1.86 -10.75 20.81
N SER A 350 -0.80 -11.56 20.95
CA SER A 350 0.01 -11.64 22.17
C SER A 350 1.00 -10.47 22.32
N LEU A 351 1.30 -9.75 21.23
CA LEU A 351 2.30 -8.70 21.15
C LEU A 351 1.82 -7.37 21.77
N SER A 352 1.45 -7.39 23.05
CA SER A 352 0.79 -6.28 23.76
C SER A 352 1.50 -4.92 23.70
N LYS A 353 2.82 -4.90 23.45
CA LYS A 353 3.65 -3.68 23.31
C LYS A 353 3.81 -3.20 21.85
N LEU A 354 3.22 -3.87 20.87
CA LEU A 354 3.43 -3.55 19.45
C LEU A 354 2.82 -2.20 19.08
N THR A 355 3.67 -1.29 18.62
CA THR A 355 3.29 0.08 18.19
C THR A 355 3.28 0.24 16.68
N HIS A 356 4.09 -0.55 15.98
CA HIS A 356 4.28 -0.52 14.53
C HIS A 356 4.14 -1.92 13.96
N LEU A 357 3.11 -2.15 13.13
CA LEU A 357 2.91 -3.41 12.38
C LEU A 357 2.82 -3.11 10.89
N ASN A 358 3.77 -3.64 10.11
CA ASN A 358 3.77 -3.52 8.66
C ASN A 358 3.91 -4.88 7.98
N LEU A 359 2.82 -5.34 7.38
CA LEU A 359 2.69 -6.58 6.61
C LEU A 359 2.38 -6.31 5.12
N SER A 360 2.41 -5.04 4.70
CA SER A 360 2.03 -4.60 3.34
C SER A 360 2.91 -5.18 2.23
N MET A 361 2.40 -5.21 0.99
CA MET A 361 3.11 -5.73 -0.19
C MET A 361 3.54 -7.20 0.00
N ASN A 362 2.56 -8.08 0.18
CA ASN A 362 2.73 -9.53 0.34
C ASN A 362 1.55 -10.28 -0.34
N TYR A 363 1.43 -11.59 -0.11
CA TYR A 363 0.33 -12.44 -0.58
C TYR A 363 -0.46 -13.04 0.61
N LEU A 364 -0.52 -12.34 1.74
CA LEU A 364 -1.28 -12.77 2.92
C LEU A 364 -2.77 -12.79 2.60
N SER A 365 -3.51 -13.76 3.13
CA SER A 365 -4.90 -14.04 2.77
C SER A 365 -5.76 -14.40 3.98
N GLY A 366 -7.00 -14.84 3.77
CA GLY A 366 -7.94 -15.08 4.87
C GLY A 366 -8.47 -13.76 5.45
N PHE A 367 -8.66 -13.69 6.76
CA PHE A 367 -9.31 -12.57 7.44
C PHE A 367 -8.31 -11.79 8.32
N LEU A 368 -8.67 -10.56 8.69
CA LEU A 368 -7.94 -9.80 9.71
C LEU A 368 -8.35 -10.31 11.11
N PRO A 369 -7.47 -11.01 11.87
CA PRO A 369 -7.90 -11.74 13.06
C PRO A 369 -8.30 -10.80 14.22
N LEU A 370 -9.42 -11.12 14.87
CA LEU A 370 -9.99 -10.34 15.98
C LEU A 370 -9.01 -10.14 17.15
N SER A 371 -8.05 -11.04 17.35
CA SER A 371 -7.01 -10.91 18.37
C SER A 371 -6.10 -9.69 18.20
N LEU A 372 -6.07 -9.05 17.02
CA LEU A 372 -5.43 -7.75 16.83
C LEU A 372 -6.07 -6.63 17.69
N ALA A 373 -7.30 -6.81 18.17
CA ALA A 373 -7.92 -5.93 19.17
C ALA A 373 -7.14 -5.87 20.50
N ASN A 374 -6.26 -6.84 20.78
CA ASN A 374 -5.39 -6.84 21.96
C ASN A 374 -4.19 -5.88 21.83
N LEU A 375 -3.89 -5.39 20.62
CA LEU A 375 -2.77 -4.48 20.35
C LEU A 375 -3.08 -3.04 20.79
N THR A 376 -3.31 -2.83 22.09
CA THR A 376 -3.70 -1.53 22.68
C THR A 376 -2.71 -0.39 22.42
N GLN A 377 -1.47 -0.73 22.05
CA GLN A 377 -0.39 0.22 21.77
C GLN A 377 -0.21 0.55 20.28
N ILE A 378 -0.99 -0.07 19.39
CA ILE A 378 -0.80 0.08 17.94
C ILE A 378 -1.02 1.54 17.51
N SER A 379 -0.07 2.06 16.73
CA SER A 379 -0.11 3.42 16.21
C SER A 379 -0.02 3.46 14.69
N LEU A 380 0.86 2.65 14.08
CA LEU A 380 0.91 2.50 12.62
C LEU A 380 0.59 1.05 12.23
N LEU A 381 -0.50 0.85 11.49
CA LEU A 381 -0.96 -0.46 11.00
C LEU A 381 -1.06 -0.46 9.48
N TYR A 382 -0.13 -1.17 8.82
CA TYR A 382 -0.05 -1.29 7.37
C TYR A 382 -0.26 -2.76 6.95
N VAL A 383 -1.33 -3.03 6.22
CA VAL A 383 -1.68 -4.36 5.70
C VAL A 383 -2.04 -4.30 4.19
N GLY A 384 -1.97 -3.12 3.58
CA GLY A 384 -2.33 -2.91 2.18
C GLY A 384 -1.47 -3.67 1.16
N ASN A 385 -2.00 -3.92 -0.03
CA ASN A 385 -1.39 -4.76 -1.08
C ASN A 385 -1.18 -6.20 -0.59
N ASN A 386 -2.30 -6.89 -0.34
CA ASN A 386 -2.40 -8.29 0.08
C ASN A 386 -3.68 -8.91 -0.52
N LEU A 387 -4.01 -10.14 -0.11
CA LEU A 387 -5.19 -10.91 -0.53
C LEU A 387 -6.18 -11.16 0.63
N ILE A 388 -6.20 -10.27 1.63
CA ILE A 388 -7.07 -10.40 2.82
C ILE A 388 -8.50 -10.02 2.43
N SER A 389 -9.47 -10.77 2.95
CA SER A 389 -10.88 -10.70 2.59
C SER A 389 -11.81 -10.70 3.80
N GLY A 390 -13.11 -10.62 3.54
CA GLY A 390 -14.16 -10.55 4.55
C GLY A 390 -14.33 -9.15 5.14
N GLU A 391 -15.16 -9.06 6.18
CA GLU A 391 -15.56 -7.78 6.77
C GLU A 391 -14.61 -7.35 7.89
N LEU A 392 -14.51 -6.04 8.14
CA LEU A 392 -13.79 -5.50 9.29
C LEU A 392 -14.66 -5.61 10.54
N ASP A 393 -14.28 -6.47 11.48
CA ASP A 393 -14.99 -6.62 12.75
C ASP A 393 -14.93 -5.32 13.57
N PRO A 394 -16.07 -4.70 13.95
CA PRO A 394 -16.11 -3.48 14.74
C PRO A 394 -15.28 -3.51 16.03
N ARG A 395 -15.13 -4.70 16.63
CA ARG A 395 -14.43 -4.90 17.92
C ARG A 395 -12.92 -4.68 17.82
N LEU A 396 -12.34 -4.75 16.62
CA LEU A 396 -10.94 -4.38 16.38
C LEU A 396 -10.67 -2.93 16.83
N PHE A 397 -11.63 -2.03 16.56
CA PHE A 397 -11.50 -0.60 16.81
C PHE A 397 -11.90 -0.17 18.22
N SER A 398 -12.24 -1.10 19.12
CA SER A 398 -12.60 -0.76 20.51
C SER A 398 -11.39 -0.37 21.38
N ASN A 399 -10.17 -0.75 20.99
CA ASN A 399 -8.95 -0.61 21.80
C ASN A 399 -7.82 0.18 21.14
N TRP A 400 -7.91 0.51 19.84
CA TRP A 400 -6.82 1.09 19.05
C TRP A 400 -6.67 2.63 19.24
N ASN A 401 -6.68 3.07 20.50
CA ASN A 401 -6.80 4.48 20.89
C ASN A 401 -5.54 5.33 20.58
N ARG A 402 -4.46 4.71 20.09
CA ARG A 402 -3.19 5.33 19.66
C ARG A 402 -2.98 5.30 18.14
N LEU A 403 -3.97 4.81 17.38
CA LEU A 403 -3.89 4.60 15.93
C LEU A 403 -3.81 5.94 15.18
N ARG A 404 -2.70 6.15 14.48
CA ARG A 404 -2.42 7.28 13.60
C ARG A 404 -2.68 6.95 12.15
N PHE A 405 -2.11 5.84 11.67
CA PHE A 405 -2.17 5.44 10.27
C PHE A 405 -2.83 4.06 10.18
N LEU A 406 -3.91 3.95 9.41
CA LEU A 406 -4.56 2.69 9.07
C LEU A 406 -4.59 2.50 7.55
N GLU A 407 -3.79 1.56 7.07
CA GLU A 407 -3.65 1.29 5.63
C GLU A 407 -4.01 -0.15 5.28
N LEU A 408 -5.22 -0.34 4.76
CA LEU A 408 -5.81 -1.63 4.36
C LEU A 408 -6.08 -1.71 2.84
N HIS A 409 -5.54 -0.75 2.09
CA HIS A 409 -5.80 -0.56 0.66
C HIS A 409 -5.33 -1.73 -0.22
N ASN A 410 -5.89 -1.89 -1.42
CA ASN A 410 -5.54 -2.96 -2.36
C ASN A 410 -5.58 -4.35 -1.69
N ASN A 411 -6.78 -4.74 -1.28
CA ASN A 411 -7.14 -6.03 -0.67
C ASN A 411 -8.54 -6.44 -1.17
N ASN A 412 -9.12 -7.48 -0.60
CA ASN A 412 -10.44 -8.00 -0.95
C ASN A 412 -11.45 -7.83 0.21
N PHE A 413 -11.31 -6.79 1.05
CA PHE A 413 -12.22 -6.54 2.17
C PHE A 413 -13.64 -6.21 1.69
N THR A 414 -14.65 -6.75 2.37
CA THR A 414 -16.08 -6.64 2.06
C THR A 414 -16.85 -5.98 3.21
N GLY A 415 -18.19 -5.97 3.14
CA GLY A 415 -19.05 -5.46 4.20
C GLY A 415 -19.13 -3.94 4.22
N MET A 416 -19.42 -3.37 5.38
CA MET A 416 -19.43 -1.92 5.62
C MET A 416 -18.12 -1.46 6.26
N ILE A 417 -17.75 -0.19 6.05
CA ILE A 417 -16.69 0.43 6.86
C ILE A 417 -17.26 0.66 8.27
N PRO A 418 -16.68 0.09 9.34
CA PRO A 418 -17.22 0.23 10.70
C PRO A 418 -17.28 1.67 11.16
N LEU A 419 -18.35 2.03 11.88
CA LEU A 419 -18.49 3.37 12.45
C LEU A 419 -17.44 3.60 13.55
N GLU A 420 -17.01 2.53 14.20
CA GLU A 420 -16.13 2.47 15.36
C GLU A 420 -14.77 3.12 15.09
N ILE A 421 -14.29 3.12 13.83
CA ILE A 421 -13.10 3.87 13.38
C ILE A 421 -13.21 5.37 13.75
N GLY A 422 -14.41 5.94 13.65
CA GLY A 422 -14.70 7.32 14.07
C GLY A 422 -15.27 7.47 15.48
N LEU A 423 -15.46 6.37 16.22
CA LEU A 423 -15.91 6.36 17.62
C LEU A 423 -14.75 6.13 18.61
N LEU A 424 -13.53 5.87 18.13
CA LEU A 424 -12.26 5.96 18.89
C LEU A 424 -12.11 7.29 19.69
N VAL A 425 -12.90 8.32 19.36
CA VAL A 425 -12.97 9.64 20.02
C VAL A 425 -13.78 9.62 21.33
N LEU A 426 -14.65 8.64 21.57
CA LEU A 426 -15.74 8.72 22.55
C LEU A 426 -15.55 7.87 23.82
N ILE A 427 -14.39 7.23 24.00
CA ILE A 427 -14.06 6.55 25.26
C ILE A 427 -13.78 7.62 26.33
N PRO A 428 -14.44 7.59 27.51
CA PRO A 428 -14.57 8.76 28.37
C PRO A 428 -13.25 9.30 28.94
N SER A 429 -13.15 10.63 28.95
CA SER A 429 -11.91 11.40 29.16
C SER A 429 -11.48 11.53 30.62
N SER A 430 -11.13 10.41 31.27
CA SER A 430 -10.39 10.41 32.56
C SER A 430 -8.86 10.51 32.36
N PHE A 431 -8.36 10.01 31.23
CA PHE A 431 -6.99 10.24 30.75
C PHE A 431 -7.06 10.75 29.32
N GLY A 432 -6.78 12.03 29.12
CA GLY A 432 -7.05 12.70 27.85
C GLY A 432 -6.12 12.26 26.71
N ASN A 433 -6.71 11.74 25.64
CA ASN A 433 -6.16 11.93 24.30
C ASN A 433 -7.31 12.06 23.28
N LEU A 434 -7.10 12.84 22.22
CA LEU A 434 -7.97 12.86 21.04
C LEU A 434 -7.45 11.83 20.03
N THR A 435 -8.29 11.33 19.13
CA THR A 435 -7.83 10.35 18.13
C THR A 435 -6.71 10.91 17.26
N GLU A 436 -5.56 10.26 17.30
CA GLU A 436 -4.38 10.64 16.53
C GLU A 436 -4.45 10.24 15.04
N LEU A 437 -5.61 9.69 14.60
CA LEU A 437 -5.85 9.20 13.24
C LEU A 437 -5.68 10.33 12.22
N THR A 438 -4.58 10.24 11.48
CA THR A 438 -4.10 11.20 10.49
C THR A 438 -4.19 10.66 9.07
N LYS A 439 -4.12 9.33 8.88
CA LYS A 439 -4.26 8.65 7.58
C LYS A 439 -5.21 7.46 7.64
N LEU A 440 -6.15 7.40 6.70
CA LEU A 440 -7.08 6.28 6.53
C LEU A 440 -7.18 5.86 5.06
N PHE A 441 -6.50 4.77 4.70
CA PHE A 441 -6.46 4.25 3.33
C PHE A 441 -7.22 2.91 3.25
N LEU A 442 -8.43 2.96 2.68
CA LEU A 442 -9.32 1.81 2.45
C LEU A 442 -9.60 1.58 0.95
N HIS A 443 -8.92 2.32 0.07
CA HIS A 443 -9.10 2.28 -1.37
C HIS A 443 -8.77 0.91 -2.00
N GLN A 444 -9.29 0.63 -3.19
CA GLN A 444 -9.10 -0.65 -3.91
C GLN A 444 -9.48 -1.86 -3.05
N ASN A 445 -10.78 -1.95 -2.74
CA ASN A 445 -11.41 -3.03 -1.96
C ASN A 445 -12.86 -3.25 -2.45
N GLU A 446 -13.62 -4.12 -1.79
CA GLU A 446 -15.05 -4.37 -2.03
C GLU A 446 -15.96 -3.73 -0.97
N PHE A 447 -15.50 -2.70 -0.23
CA PHE A 447 -16.29 -2.05 0.82
C PHE A 447 -17.58 -1.44 0.26
N SER A 448 -18.66 -1.57 1.02
CA SER A 448 -20.04 -1.25 0.63
C SER A 448 -20.78 -0.49 1.74
N GLY A 449 -22.09 -0.28 1.58
CA GLY A 449 -22.89 0.54 2.48
C GLY A 449 -22.69 2.04 2.21
N THR A 450 -22.73 2.87 3.25
CA THR A 450 -22.65 4.33 3.17
C THR A 450 -21.33 4.89 3.72
N PHE A 451 -21.08 6.19 3.51
CA PHE A 451 -19.98 6.88 4.18
C PHE A 451 -20.17 6.81 5.72
N PRO A 452 -19.19 6.34 6.50
CA PRO A 452 -19.28 6.27 7.96
C PRO A 452 -19.24 7.69 8.57
N HIS A 453 -20.42 8.20 8.95
CA HIS A 453 -20.62 9.55 9.50
C HIS A 453 -19.76 9.87 10.74
N SER A 454 -19.33 8.86 11.49
CA SER A 454 -18.45 8.99 12.66
C SER A 454 -17.05 9.50 12.31
N LEU A 455 -16.55 9.31 11.07
CA LEU A 455 -15.25 9.87 10.65
C LEU A 455 -15.20 11.40 10.71
N LEU A 456 -16.36 12.08 10.80
CA LEU A 456 -16.44 13.51 11.04
C LEU A 456 -15.88 13.94 12.42
N ASN A 457 -15.69 12.99 13.35
CA ASN A 457 -15.05 13.24 14.64
C ASN A 457 -13.51 13.26 14.56
N CYS A 458 -12.92 12.72 13.49
CA CYS A 458 -11.47 12.52 13.34
C CYS A 458 -10.76 13.82 12.94
N ASN A 459 -10.77 14.83 13.81
CA ASN A 459 -10.32 16.19 13.51
C ASN A 459 -8.85 16.33 13.07
N LEU A 460 -8.01 15.32 13.34
CA LEU A 460 -6.60 15.25 12.91
C LEU A 460 -6.40 14.58 11.54
N LEU A 461 -7.46 14.05 10.91
CA LEU A 461 -7.37 13.35 9.63
C LEU A 461 -6.87 14.28 8.52
N VAL A 462 -5.75 13.91 7.89
CA VAL A 462 -5.05 14.64 6.83
C VAL A 462 -5.38 14.06 5.46
N GLU A 463 -5.43 12.72 5.37
CA GLU A 463 -5.57 11.98 4.12
C GLU A 463 -6.64 10.88 4.27
N LEU A 464 -7.71 10.97 3.45
CA LEU A 464 -8.82 10.02 3.44
C LEU A 464 -9.00 9.43 2.03
N LEU A 465 -8.57 8.19 1.85
CA LEU A 465 -8.51 7.51 0.56
C LEU A 465 -9.45 6.29 0.55
N LEU A 466 -10.63 6.46 -0.05
CA LEU A 466 -11.71 5.46 -0.16
C LEU A 466 -12.02 5.03 -1.61
N PHE A 467 -11.21 5.48 -2.58
CA PHE A 467 -11.48 5.29 -4.02
C PHE A 467 -11.45 3.82 -4.47
N THR A 468 -12.08 3.50 -5.60
CA THR A 468 -12.21 2.13 -6.14
C THR A 468 -12.82 1.16 -5.10
N ASN A 469 -14.09 1.38 -4.78
CA ASN A 469 -14.89 0.59 -3.84
C ASN A 469 -16.38 0.55 -4.29
N ARG A 470 -17.27 -0.05 -3.48
CA ARG A 470 -18.73 -0.12 -3.71
C ARG A 470 -19.52 0.76 -2.73
N LEU A 471 -18.91 1.79 -2.14
CA LEU A 471 -19.57 2.70 -1.20
C LEU A 471 -20.65 3.52 -1.90
N SER A 472 -21.69 3.89 -1.18
CA SER A 472 -22.93 4.43 -1.75
C SER A 472 -23.61 5.47 -0.86
N GLY A 473 -24.78 5.97 -1.30
CA GLY A 473 -25.53 6.99 -0.57
C GLY A 473 -24.80 8.34 -0.55
N PHE A 474 -25.08 9.16 0.45
CA PHE A 474 -24.58 10.54 0.55
C PHE A 474 -23.23 10.63 1.26
N VAL A 475 -22.38 11.55 0.80
CA VAL A 475 -21.17 11.95 1.53
C VAL A 475 -21.47 13.17 2.40
N PRO A 476 -21.14 13.18 3.71
CA PRO A 476 -21.62 14.22 4.61
C PRO A 476 -21.01 15.59 4.34
N GLN A 477 -21.85 16.63 4.36
CA GLN A 477 -21.42 18.04 4.23
C GLN A 477 -20.54 18.52 5.40
N GLY A 478 -20.53 17.78 6.52
CA GLY A 478 -19.71 18.05 7.70
C GLY A 478 -18.20 17.85 7.49
N LEU A 479 -17.75 17.25 6.37
CA LEU A 479 -16.33 17.10 6.04
C LEU A 479 -15.57 18.44 6.04
N ALA A 480 -16.25 19.57 5.79
CA ALA A 480 -15.66 20.90 5.87
C ALA A 480 -15.10 21.26 7.26
N ASN A 481 -15.54 20.57 8.33
CA ASN A 481 -15.06 20.81 9.70
C ASN A 481 -13.71 20.13 9.99
N LEU A 482 -13.27 19.18 9.16
CA LEU A 482 -11.98 18.49 9.31
C LEU A 482 -10.83 19.41 8.89
N THR A 483 -10.48 20.38 9.74
CA THR A 483 -9.47 21.43 9.45
C THR A 483 -8.09 20.88 9.07
N SER A 484 -7.75 19.68 9.50
CA SER A 484 -6.50 18.97 9.17
C SER A 484 -6.48 18.38 7.75
N LEU A 485 -7.64 18.18 7.12
CA LEU A 485 -7.76 17.44 5.85
C LEU A 485 -7.09 18.18 4.69
N ARG A 486 -6.31 17.44 3.89
CA ARG A 486 -5.57 17.90 2.70
C ARG A 486 -5.92 17.06 1.47
N GLU A 487 -6.13 15.75 1.64
CA GLU A 487 -6.42 14.84 0.53
C GLU A 487 -7.72 14.07 0.78
N LEU A 488 -8.63 14.11 -0.21
CA LEU A 488 -9.91 13.43 -0.16
C LEU A 488 -10.19 12.71 -1.48
N HIS A 489 -10.09 11.38 -1.46
CA HIS A 489 -10.24 10.53 -2.64
C HIS A 489 -11.43 9.58 -2.47
N LEU A 490 -12.51 9.88 -3.19
CA LEU A 490 -13.82 9.21 -3.17
C LEU A 490 -14.20 8.62 -4.55
N SER A 491 -13.25 8.61 -5.49
CA SER A 491 -13.51 8.25 -6.90
C SER A 491 -13.86 6.77 -7.08
N GLU A 492 -14.48 6.40 -8.21
CA GLU A 492 -14.80 5.00 -8.55
C GLU A 492 -15.58 4.31 -7.42
N ASN A 493 -16.76 4.87 -7.13
CA ASN A 493 -17.70 4.42 -6.11
C ASN A 493 -19.14 4.68 -6.61
N ASN A 494 -20.14 4.35 -5.80
CA ASN A 494 -21.55 4.59 -6.10
C ASN A 494 -22.17 5.69 -5.20
N PHE A 495 -21.35 6.66 -4.74
CA PHE A 495 -21.84 7.80 -3.95
C PHE A 495 -22.74 8.69 -4.80
N SER A 496 -23.69 9.37 -4.14
CA SER A 496 -24.76 10.13 -4.78
C SER A 496 -25.18 11.37 -3.98
N GLY A 497 -25.99 12.23 -4.60
CA GLY A 497 -26.39 13.50 -4.01
C GLY A 497 -25.34 14.60 -4.18
N PRO A 498 -25.44 15.72 -3.45
CA PRO A 498 -24.52 16.84 -3.59
C PRO A 498 -23.10 16.49 -3.12
N LEU A 499 -22.10 17.02 -3.82
CA LEU A 499 -20.69 16.96 -3.39
C LEU A 499 -20.53 17.57 -1.97
N PRO A 500 -19.63 17.01 -1.14
CA PRO A 500 -19.37 17.55 0.19
C PRO A 500 -18.75 18.96 0.13
N GLN A 501 -19.02 19.79 1.14
CA GLN A 501 -18.21 20.97 1.40
C GLN A 501 -16.83 20.52 1.90
N VAL A 502 -15.75 21.04 1.30
CA VAL A 502 -14.35 20.69 1.66
C VAL A 502 -13.45 21.90 1.90
N CYS A 503 -14.07 23.09 2.05
CA CYS A 503 -13.38 24.39 1.96
C CYS A 503 -13.81 25.46 2.99
N GLN A 504 -14.65 25.12 3.99
CA GLN A 504 -15.06 26.08 5.02
C GLN A 504 -14.20 26.00 6.31
N GLY A 505 -13.29 25.03 6.40
CA GLY A 505 -12.38 24.85 7.54
C GLY A 505 -11.24 23.89 7.18
N ALA A 506 -11.58 22.76 6.57
CA ALA A 506 -10.64 21.93 5.80
C ALA A 506 -9.93 22.76 4.71
N LYS A 507 -8.62 22.55 4.55
CA LYS A 507 -7.79 23.18 3.51
C LYS A 507 -7.37 22.15 2.48
N VAL A 508 -8.36 21.52 1.86
CA VAL A 508 -8.12 20.44 0.88
C VAL A 508 -7.31 20.97 -0.31
N GLN A 509 -6.33 20.18 -0.73
CA GLN A 509 -5.41 20.41 -1.83
C GLN A 509 -5.72 19.46 -3.00
N LEU A 510 -6.00 18.19 -2.70
CA LEU A 510 -6.38 17.17 -3.67
C LEU A 510 -7.81 16.67 -3.36
N PHE A 511 -8.74 16.86 -4.31
CA PHE A 511 -10.11 16.35 -4.21
C PHE A 511 -10.47 15.55 -5.47
N THR A 512 -10.75 14.24 -5.31
CA THR A 512 -11.19 13.40 -6.42
C THR A 512 -12.46 12.63 -6.09
N ALA A 513 -13.54 12.91 -6.82
CA ALA A 513 -14.86 12.26 -6.68
C ALA A 513 -15.40 11.79 -8.04
N ALA A 514 -14.51 11.47 -8.97
CA ALA A 514 -14.84 11.03 -10.33
C ALA A 514 -15.46 9.63 -10.37
N PHE A 515 -16.11 9.25 -11.48
CA PHE A 515 -16.75 7.93 -11.65
C PHE A 515 -17.66 7.58 -10.46
N ASN A 516 -18.68 8.40 -10.27
CA ASN A 516 -19.66 8.30 -9.19
C ASN A 516 -21.04 8.76 -9.68
N ASN A 517 -22.00 8.83 -8.78
CA ASN A 517 -23.38 9.22 -9.05
C ASN A 517 -23.76 10.57 -8.38
N PHE A 518 -22.78 11.44 -8.11
CA PHE A 518 -23.02 12.76 -7.49
C PHE A 518 -23.86 13.66 -8.41
N THR A 519 -24.74 14.47 -7.80
CA THR A 519 -25.73 15.33 -8.46
C THR A 519 -25.69 16.77 -7.95
N GLY A 520 -26.34 17.69 -8.66
CA GLY A 520 -26.46 19.08 -8.23
C GLY A 520 -25.23 19.94 -8.51
N PRO A 521 -25.20 21.19 -8.03
CA PRO A 521 -24.16 22.15 -8.38
C PRO A 521 -22.80 21.80 -7.76
N ILE A 522 -21.74 22.12 -8.50
CA ILE A 522 -20.39 22.30 -7.93
C ILE A 522 -20.51 23.32 -6.77
N PRO A 523 -20.16 22.97 -5.52
CA PRO A 523 -20.37 23.89 -4.41
C PRO A 523 -19.57 25.19 -4.55
N LYS A 524 -20.23 26.35 -4.54
CA LYS A 524 -19.59 27.69 -4.63
C LYS A 524 -18.46 27.93 -3.62
N LYS A 525 -18.53 27.27 -2.46
CA LYS A 525 -17.51 27.34 -1.41
C LYS A 525 -16.23 26.57 -1.77
N LEU A 526 -16.20 25.79 -2.86
CA LEU A 526 -14.99 25.11 -3.35
C LEU A 526 -13.85 26.08 -3.68
N ALA A 527 -14.10 27.38 -3.82
CA ALA A 527 -13.09 28.43 -4.01
C ALA A 527 -12.07 28.61 -2.85
N CYS A 528 -11.71 27.52 -2.16
CA CYS A 528 -10.41 27.31 -1.54
C CYS A 528 -9.28 27.89 -2.41
N THR A 529 -8.45 28.76 -1.82
CA THR A 529 -7.13 29.04 -2.37
C THR A 529 -6.15 27.87 -2.18
N SER A 530 -6.49 26.85 -1.37
CA SER A 530 -5.66 25.66 -1.13
C SER A 530 -5.72 24.59 -2.22
N LEU A 531 -6.77 24.56 -3.05
CA LEU A 531 -6.93 23.47 -4.03
C LEU A 531 -5.86 23.55 -5.13
N VAL A 532 -5.18 22.41 -5.31
CA VAL A 532 -4.18 22.16 -6.36
C VAL A 532 -4.78 21.27 -7.44
N ARG A 533 -5.57 20.27 -7.07
CA ARG A 533 -6.14 19.29 -8.02
C ARG A 533 -7.59 18.92 -7.73
N VAL A 534 -8.43 19.01 -8.76
CA VAL A 534 -9.86 18.63 -8.71
C VAL A 534 -10.18 17.65 -9.85
N ARG A 535 -10.77 16.49 -9.52
CA ARG A 535 -11.30 15.50 -10.47
C ARG A 535 -12.75 15.14 -10.11
N LEU A 536 -13.71 15.59 -10.91
CA LEU A 536 -15.15 15.39 -10.72
C LEU A 536 -15.84 14.75 -11.95
N HIS A 537 -15.07 14.40 -12.98
CA HIS A 537 -15.57 13.80 -14.21
C HIS A 537 -16.35 12.49 -14.04
N ASN A 538 -17.21 12.15 -15.01
CA ASN A 538 -18.10 10.98 -14.99
C ASN A 538 -19.01 10.97 -13.73
N ASN A 539 -19.92 11.94 -13.68
CA ASN A 539 -20.93 12.10 -12.63
C ASN A 539 -22.24 12.68 -13.23
N GLN A 540 -23.22 13.01 -12.37
CA GLN A 540 -24.46 13.70 -12.75
C GLN A 540 -24.52 15.16 -12.26
N LEU A 541 -23.36 15.82 -12.09
CA LEU A 541 -23.28 17.20 -11.58
C LEU A 541 -23.93 18.18 -12.55
N SER A 542 -24.61 19.19 -12.02
CA SER A 542 -25.30 20.23 -12.77
C SER A 542 -24.89 21.62 -12.26
N GLY A 543 -25.71 22.65 -12.50
CA GLY A 543 -25.36 24.04 -12.16
C GLY A 543 -24.64 24.77 -13.29
N SER A 544 -24.36 26.04 -13.07
CA SER A 544 -23.89 27.00 -14.07
C SER A 544 -22.43 27.34 -13.79
N LEU A 545 -21.53 26.88 -14.65
CA LEU A 545 -20.09 26.86 -14.36
C LEU A 545 -19.52 28.26 -14.07
N ASP A 546 -20.03 29.28 -14.74
CA ASP A 546 -19.73 30.71 -14.54
C ASP A 546 -20.18 31.29 -13.17
N ARG A 547 -21.16 30.65 -12.51
CA ARG A 547 -21.73 31.07 -11.22
C ARG A 547 -21.26 30.21 -10.05
N ASP A 548 -20.89 28.97 -10.35
CA ASP A 548 -20.65 27.90 -9.38
C ASP A 548 -19.15 27.54 -9.26
N PHE A 549 -18.32 27.86 -10.26
CA PHE A 549 -16.86 27.67 -10.24
C PHE A 549 -16.10 29.01 -10.19
N GLY A 550 -15.41 29.25 -9.06
CA GLY A 550 -14.66 30.49 -8.79
C GLY A 550 -13.30 30.61 -9.49
N VAL A 551 -12.41 31.41 -8.90
CA VAL A 551 -11.00 31.56 -9.33
C VAL A 551 -10.10 30.88 -8.29
N TYR A 552 -9.21 30.01 -8.75
CA TYR A 552 -8.41 29.13 -7.92
C TYR A 552 -6.93 29.36 -8.25
N PRO A 553 -6.19 30.19 -7.48
CA PRO A 553 -4.85 30.62 -7.88
C PRO A 553 -3.82 29.49 -7.92
N ASN A 554 -3.97 28.47 -7.06
CA ASN A 554 -3.05 27.34 -6.93
C ASN A 554 -3.47 26.07 -7.70
N LEU A 555 -4.64 26.08 -8.36
CA LEU A 555 -5.18 24.92 -9.04
C LEU A 555 -4.41 24.67 -10.34
N ASN A 556 -3.71 23.53 -10.44
CA ASN A 556 -2.98 23.13 -11.64
C ASN A 556 -3.78 22.19 -12.55
N TYR A 557 -4.69 21.39 -11.99
CA TYR A 557 -5.45 20.40 -12.76
C TYR A 557 -6.93 20.42 -12.39
N CYS A 558 -7.77 20.74 -13.38
CA CYS A 558 -9.23 20.76 -13.28
C CYS A 558 -9.86 19.82 -14.30
N GLU A 559 -10.63 18.85 -13.83
CA GLU A 559 -11.27 17.82 -14.65
C GLU A 559 -12.73 17.62 -14.23
N LEU A 560 -13.65 18.08 -15.07
CA LEU A 560 -15.10 18.15 -14.84
C LEU A 560 -15.91 17.45 -15.94
N SER A 561 -15.24 16.75 -16.86
CA SER A 561 -15.84 16.22 -18.09
C SER A 561 -16.93 15.16 -17.84
N HIS A 562 -17.82 14.91 -18.79
CA HIS A 562 -18.88 13.90 -18.69
C HIS A 562 -19.78 14.13 -17.46
N ASN A 563 -20.49 15.26 -17.49
CA ASN A 563 -21.42 15.72 -16.46
C ASN A 563 -22.63 16.42 -17.14
N ARG A 564 -23.45 17.13 -16.36
CA ARG A 564 -24.59 17.94 -16.83
C ARG A 564 -24.41 19.43 -16.52
N LEU A 565 -23.15 19.90 -16.47
CA LEU A 565 -22.82 21.30 -16.20
C LEU A 565 -23.30 22.18 -17.35
N GLU A 566 -23.92 23.32 -17.02
CA GLU A 566 -24.36 24.33 -17.97
C GLU A 566 -23.68 25.68 -17.68
N GLY A 567 -24.25 26.78 -18.18
CA GLY A 567 -23.69 28.12 -18.01
C GLY A 567 -22.62 28.45 -19.05
N LEU A 568 -21.73 29.37 -18.69
CA LEU A 568 -20.70 29.92 -19.57
C LEU A 568 -19.27 29.54 -19.09
N LEU A 569 -18.29 29.67 -19.98
CA LEU A 569 -16.88 29.74 -19.59
C LEU A 569 -16.58 31.15 -19.05
N SER A 570 -15.90 31.28 -17.90
CA SER A 570 -15.67 32.59 -17.29
C SER A 570 -14.31 33.19 -17.65
N ALA A 571 -14.30 34.39 -18.23
CA ALA A 571 -13.08 35.19 -18.44
C ALA A 571 -12.27 35.41 -17.15
N LYS A 572 -12.92 35.35 -15.98
CA LYS A 572 -12.27 35.46 -14.65
C LYS A 572 -11.28 34.33 -14.38
N TRP A 573 -11.42 33.16 -15.01
CA TRP A 573 -10.52 32.03 -14.77
C TRP A 573 -9.09 32.26 -15.28
N GLY A 574 -8.84 33.31 -16.08
CA GLY A 574 -7.49 33.81 -16.33
C GLY A 574 -6.74 34.31 -15.08
N GLY A 575 -7.39 34.33 -13.90
CA GLY A 575 -6.73 34.44 -12.59
C GLY A 575 -6.16 33.12 -12.03
N CYS A 576 -6.55 31.96 -12.58
CA CYS A 576 -6.03 30.63 -12.23
C CYS A 576 -4.65 30.42 -12.90
N ARG A 577 -3.66 31.24 -12.54
CA ARG A 577 -2.38 31.33 -13.28
C ARG A 577 -1.56 30.03 -13.30
N ASN A 578 -1.75 29.15 -12.32
CA ASN A 578 -1.07 27.85 -12.24
C ASN A 578 -1.77 26.73 -13.04
N LEU A 579 -2.92 27.01 -13.69
CA LEU A 579 -3.72 25.98 -14.35
C LEU A 579 -3.02 25.42 -15.59
N GLU A 580 -2.52 24.19 -15.45
CA GLU A 580 -1.89 23.39 -16.50
C GLU A 580 -2.94 22.64 -17.34
N GLN A 581 -4.00 22.13 -16.72
CA GLN A 581 -5.02 21.35 -17.44
C GLN A 581 -6.44 21.76 -17.07
N LEU A 582 -7.25 22.04 -18.10
CA LEU A 582 -8.67 22.38 -17.98
C LEU A 582 -9.48 21.48 -18.92
N LYS A 583 -10.19 20.52 -18.34
CA LYS A 583 -10.99 19.53 -19.07
C LYS A 583 -12.45 19.59 -18.60
N VAL A 584 -13.35 19.94 -19.52
CA VAL A 584 -14.79 20.12 -19.26
C VAL A 584 -15.67 19.46 -20.34
N ALA A 585 -15.10 18.50 -21.07
CA ALA A 585 -15.73 17.86 -22.22
C ALA A 585 -17.05 17.16 -21.87
N GLY A 586 -17.95 16.94 -22.84
CA GLY A 586 -19.17 16.15 -22.61
C GLY A 586 -20.09 16.78 -21.56
N ASN A 587 -20.43 18.05 -21.75
CA ASN A 587 -21.28 18.86 -20.85
C ASN A 587 -22.30 19.68 -21.67
N MET A 588 -23.00 20.62 -21.03
CA MET A 588 -23.97 21.51 -21.66
C MET A 588 -23.54 22.99 -21.62
N ILE A 589 -22.24 23.26 -21.49
CA ILE A 589 -21.68 24.61 -21.43
C ILE A 589 -21.88 25.29 -22.79
N LYS A 590 -22.28 26.57 -22.78
CA LYS A 590 -22.66 27.35 -23.96
C LYS A 590 -21.94 28.69 -24.02
N GLY A 591 -22.08 29.39 -25.13
CA GLY A 591 -21.43 30.68 -25.35
C GLY A 591 -20.02 30.52 -25.93
N GLU A 592 -19.32 31.64 -25.99
CA GLU A 592 -18.00 31.75 -26.63
C GLU A 592 -16.86 31.41 -25.65
N VAL A 593 -15.70 31.03 -26.19
CA VAL A 593 -14.48 30.85 -25.37
C VAL A 593 -13.87 32.23 -25.09
N PRO A 594 -13.58 32.60 -23.83
CA PRO A 594 -13.03 33.92 -23.52
C PRO A 594 -11.65 34.17 -24.15
N GLU A 595 -11.44 35.35 -24.74
CA GLU A 595 -10.11 35.80 -25.17
C GLU A 595 -9.10 35.75 -24.01
N GLU A 596 -9.57 36.03 -22.79
CA GLU A 596 -8.79 36.03 -21.55
C GLU A 596 -8.20 34.67 -21.17
N PHE A 597 -8.53 33.58 -21.87
CA PHE A 597 -7.80 32.32 -21.70
C PHE A 597 -6.36 32.43 -22.24
N GLY A 598 -6.15 33.14 -23.36
CA GLY A 598 -4.81 33.32 -23.96
C GLY A 598 -4.23 34.73 -23.84
N LYS A 599 -5.05 35.73 -23.50
CA LYS A 599 -4.68 37.15 -23.53
C LYS A 599 -4.79 37.80 -22.15
N LEU A 600 -3.79 38.60 -21.78
CA LEU A 600 -3.88 39.51 -20.64
C LEU A 600 -4.84 40.66 -21.01
N ASN A 601 -5.86 40.90 -20.19
CA ASN A 601 -6.70 42.09 -20.32
C ASN A 601 -5.95 43.34 -19.79
N ARG A 602 -6.56 44.52 -19.93
CA ARG A 602 -5.95 45.81 -19.56
C ARG A 602 -5.53 45.95 -18.08
N LEU A 603 -5.94 45.02 -17.20
CA LEU A 603 -5.60 45.00 -15.77
C LEU A 603 -4.53 43.93 -15.42
N ALA A 604 -3.87 43.33 -16.42
CA ALA A 604 -2.96 42.19 -16.26
C ALA A 604 -3.61 40.96 -15.58
N ILE A 605 -4.92 40.80 -15.78
CA ILE A 605 -5.73 39.63 -15.43
C ILE A 605 -6.13 38.96 -16.75
N GLY A 606 -6.12 37.62 -16.82
CA GLY A 606 -6.15 36.92 -18.11
C GLY A 606 -4.83 36.22 -18.42
N LYS A 607 -4.83 35.41 -19.48
CA LYS A 607 -3.78 34.48 -19.91
C LYS A 607 -3.49 33.37 -18.89
N LEU A 608 -4.06 32.19 -19.14
CA LEU A 608 -3.74 30.91 -18.52
C LEU A 608 -2.32 30.48 -18.94
N SER A 609 -1.32 31.19 -18.43
CA SER A 609 0.08 31.14 -18.89
C SER A 609 0.76 29.79 -18.63
N SER A 610 0.16 28.94 -17.79
CA SER A 610 0.63 27.60 -17.47
C SER A 610 -0.04 26.49 -18.30
N LEU A 611 -1.05 26.81 -19.13
CA LEU A 611 -1.95 25.84 -19.74
C LEU A 611 -1.25 24.96 -20.79
N GLU A 612 -1.28 23.66 -20.56
CA GLU A 612 -0.69 22.59 -21.36
C GLU A 612 -1.75 21.71 -22.05
N ASP A 613 -2.95 21.61 -21.47
CA ASP A 613 -4.04 20.76 -21.97
C ASP A 613 -5.41 21.45 -21.81
N LEU A 614 -6.12 21.64 -22.93
CA LEU A 614 -7.44 22.27 -22.98
C LEU A 614 -8.43 21.38 -23.74
N ASP A 615 -9.38 20.78 -23.01
CA ASP A 615 -10.47 20.00 -23.60
C ASP A 615 -11.83 20.63 -23.29
N LEU A 616 -12.43 21.20 -24.34
CA LEU A 616 -13.75 21.83 -24.33
C LEU A 616 -14.77 21.02 -25.16
N SER A 617 -14.40 19.84 -25.65
CA SER A 617 -15.15 19.10 -26.67
C SER A 617 -16.53 18.60 -26.20
N GLU A 618 -17.38 18.19 -27.14
CA GLU A 618 -18.72 17.64 -26.87
C GLU A 618 -19.59 18.56 -25.97
N ASN A 619 -19.62 19.87 -26.29
CA ASN A 619 -20.35 20.91 -25.56
C ASN A 619 -21.28 21.72 -26.48
N LYS A 620 -21.96 22.74 -25.92
CA LYS A 620 -22.83 23.70 -26.65
C LYS A 620 -22.13 25.04 -26.92
N LEU A 621 -20.80 25.05 -26.89
CA LEU A 621 -19.97 26.23 -27.15
C LEU A 621 -20.12 26.68 -28.60
N ASN A 622 -20.13 27.99 -28.83
CA ASN A 622 -20.39 28.60 -30.14
C ASN A 622 -19.54 29.87 -30.34
N GLY A 623 -19.79 30.58 -31.45
CA GLY A 623 -18.96 31.72 -31.85
C GLY A 623 -17.63 31.26 -32.45
N GLN A 624 -16.68 32.19 -32.56
CA GLN A 624 -15.36 31.92 -33.16
C GLN A 624 -14.40 31.30 -32.16
N ILE A 625 -13.46 30.48 -32.65
CA ILE A 625 -12.30 30.05 -31.86
C ILE A 625 -11.41 31.28 -31.65
N PRO A 626 -11.04 31.68 -30.41
CA PRO A 626 -10.19 32.85 -30.21
C PRO A 626 -8.76 32.58 -30.72
N GLY A 627 -8.28 33.38 -31.67
CA GLY A 627 -6.87 33.33 -32.10
C GLY A 627 -5.87 33.62 -30.97
N GLN A 628 -6.35 34.28 -29.92
CA GLN A 628 -5.71 34.48 -28.64
C GLN A 628 -5.27 33.17 -27.99
N LEU A 629 -5.90 32.02 -28.27
CA LEU A 629 -5.41 30.72 -27.77
C LEU A 629 -4.01 30.39 -28.27
N GLY A 630 -3.59 30.92 -29.43
CA GLY A 630 -2.21 30.79 -29.95
C GLY A 630 -1.14 31.46 -29.09
N GLU A 631 -1.53 32.33 -28.15
CA GLU A 631 -0.64 32.94 -27.16
C GLU A 631 -0.27 32.01 -25.99
N CYS A 632 -1.01 30.91 -25.79
CA CYS A 632 -0.73 29.92 -24.76
C CYS A 632 0.46 29.04 -25.17
N SER A 633 1.69 29.58 -25.12
CA SER A 633 2.91 28.93 -25.65
C SER A 633 3.30 27.58 -25.01
N LYS A 634 2.59 27.15 -23.96
CA LYS A 634 2.69 25.83 -23.33
C LYS A 634 1.64 24.82 -23.81
N LEU A 635 0.63 25.24 -24.56
CA LEU A 635 -0.53 24.42 -24.90
C LEU A 635 -0.09 23.35 -25.91
N HIS A 636 -0.06 22.09 -25.44
CA HIS A 636 0.34 20.92 -26.21
C HIS A 636 -0.87 20.12 -26.72
N ASN A 637 -1.97 20.10 -25.96
CA ASN A 637 -3.21 19.39 -26.33
C ASN A 637 -4.38 20.38 -26.46
N LEU A 638 -5.11 20.34 -27.57
CA LEU A 638 -6.29 21.20 -27.80
C LEU A 638 -7.44 20.42 -28.48
N CYS A 639 -8.51 20.17 -27.72
CA CYS A 639 -9.70 19.45 -28.17
C CYS A 639 -10.93 20.36 -28.20
N LEU A 640 -11.42 20.67 -29.41
CA LEU A 640 -12.60 21.53 -29.64
C LEU A 640 -13.73 20.81 -30.43
N ARG A 641 -13.56 19.51 -30.67
CA ARG A 641 -14.48 18.63 -31.39
C ARG A 641 -15.94 18.70 -30.90
N LYS A 642 -16.89 18.48 -31.82
CA LYS A 642 -18.33 18.26 -31.54
C LYS A 642 -18.93 19.37 -30.68
N SER A 643 -18.77 20.61 -31.16
CA SER A 643 -19.34 21.82 -30.60
C SER A 643 -20.04 22.61 -31.72
N TYR A 644 -20.34 23.90 -31.51
CA TYR A 644 -20.97 24.77 -32.50
C TYR A 644 -20.04 25.94 -32.90
N PHE A 645 -18.73 25.72 -32.86
CA PHE A 645 -17.74 26.74 -33.27
C PHE A 645 -17.90 27.09 -34.75
N ASN A 646 -17.82 28.37 -35.07
CA ASN A 646 -18.04 28.92 -36.41
C ASN A 646 -16.95 29.94 -36.80
N GLY A 647 -17.09 30.55 -37.98
CA GLY A 647 -16.05 31.40 -38.55
C GLY A 647 -14.86 30.58 -39.04
N SER A 648 -13.69 31.21 -39.15
CA SER A 648 -12.45 30.57 -39.62
C SER A 648 -11.67 29.91 -38.48
N ILE A 649 -10.83 28.93 -38.85
CA ILE A 649 -9.76 28.45 -37.95
C ILE A 649 -8.72 29.58 -37.83
N PRO A 650 -8.33 30.03 -36.62
CA PRO A 650 -7.35 31.10 -36.48
C PRO A 650 -5.94 30.65 -36.87
N PHE A 651 -5.27 31.40 -37.75
CA PHE A 651 -3.88 31.14 -38.13
C PHE A 651 -2.90 31.16 -36.94
N GLN A 652 -3.27 31.89 -35.87
CA GLN A 652 -2.49 31.99 -34.65
C GLN A 652 -2.34 30.65 -33.91
N LEU A 653 -3.23 29.68 -34.12
CA LEU A 653 -3.07 28.34 -33.55
C LEU A 653 -1.77 27.68 -34.02
N GLY A 654 -1.29 28.01 -35.23
CA GLY A 654 0.00 27.56 -35.77
C GLY A 654 1.24 28.12 -35.06
N TYR A 655 1.10 28.87 -33.96
CA TYR A 655 2.21 29.23 -33.06
C TYR A 655 2.31 28.32 -31.81
N LEU A 656 1.36 27.39 -31.64
CA LEU A 656 1.38 26.43 -30.53
C LEU A 656 2.32 25.25 -30.81
N ALA A 657 2.84 24.64 -29.74
CA ALA A 657 3.70 23.47 -29.79
C ALA A 657 2.89 22.16 -29.65
N LEU A 658 1.80 22.01 -30.43
CA LEU A 658 0.88 20.88 -30.27
C LEU A 658 1.57 19.53 -30.48
N GLN A 659 1.23 18.57 -29.61
CA GLN A 659 1.75 17.20 -29.59
C GLN A 659 0.57 16.23 -29.70
N GLY A 660 0.73 15.09 -30.37
CA GLY A 660 -0.37 14.15 -30.56
C GLY A 660 -1.44 14.70 -31.51
N SER A 661 -2.53 15.30 -31.01
CA SER A 661 -3.72 15.60 -31.81
C SER A 661 -4.26 17.03 -31.73
N LEU A 662 -4.82 17.48 -32.86
CA LEU A 662 -5.65 18.66 -33.01
C LEU A 662 -6.97 18.22 -33.63
N ASP A 663 -8.03 18.19 -32.82
CA ASP A 663 -9.37 17.78 -33.27
C ASP A 663 -10.37 18.94 -33.19
N LEU A 664 -10.75 19.41 -34.38
CA LEU A 664 -11.72 20.47 -34.64
C LEU A 664 -13.00 19.92 -35.30
N SER A 665 -13.14 18.59 -35.41
CA SER A 665 -14.21 17.95 -36.18
C SER A 665 -15.60 18.17 -35.60
N GLN A 666 -16.64 17.98 -36.43
CA GLN A 666 -18.04 18.07 -36.04
C GLN A 666 -18.39 19.46 -35.46
N ASN A 667 -18.00 20.52 -36.17
CA ASN A 667 -18.29 21.92 -35.83
C ASN A 667 -18.97 22.63 -37.03
N LEU A 668 -19.09 23.95 -36.98
CA LEU A 668 -19.63 24.80 -38.04
C LEU A 668 -18.54 25.73 -38.62
N LEU A 669 -17.29 25.27 -38.65
CA LEU A 669 -16.15 26.04 -39.14
C LEU A 669 -16.23 26.25 -40.65
N THR A 670 -15.77 27.40 -41.11
CA THR A 670 -15.95 27.94 -42.47
C THR A 670 -14.64 28.54 -43.00
N GLN A 671 -14.65 29.04 -44.24
CA GLN A 671 -13.48 29.62 -44.92
C GLN A 671 -12.38 28.57 -45.17
N GLN A 672 -11.14 29.01 -45.37
CA GLN A 672 -10.00 28.17 -45.74
C GLN A 672 -9.25 27.66 -44.52
N ILE A 673 -8.57 26.52 -44.67
CA ILE A 673 -7.66 25.99 -43.65
C ILE A 673 -6.36 26.82 -43.67
N PRO A 674 -5.91 27.43 -42.57
CA PRO A 674 -4.73 28.28 -42.57
C PRO A 674 -3.44 27.51 -42.91
N PRO A 675 -2.60 28.00 -43.84
CA PRO A 675 -1.30 27.39 -44.13
C PRO A 675 -0.35 27.44 -42.93
N GLU A 676 -0.55 28.36 -41.98
CA GLU A 676 0.23 28.47 -40.75
C GLU A 676 0.18 27.23 -39.86
N LEU A 677 -0.85 26.39 -39.97
CA LEU A 677 -0.92 25.12 -39.23
C LEU A 677 0.19 24.14 -39.66
N ALA A 678 0.82 24.35 -40.82
CA ALA A 678 2.00 23.59 -41.25
C ALA A 678 3.23 23.78 -40.34
N LYS A 679 3.21 24.78 -39.44
CA LYS A 679 4.28 25.04 -38.46
C LYS A 679 4.34 24.00 -37.34
N PHE A 680 3.31 23.16 -37.15
CA PHE A 680 3.34 22.13 -36.11
C PHE A 680 4.36 21.03 -36.44
N THR A 681 5.43 20.97 -35.66
CA THR A 681 6.51 19.99 -35.84
C THR A 681 6.24 18.65 -35.13
N MET A 682 5.36 18.62 -34.13
CA MET A 682 5.07 17.44 -33.27
C MET A 682 3.62 16.97 -33.35
N LEU A 683 2.81 17.52 -34.26
CA LEU A 683 1.42 17.10 -34.45
C LEU A 683 1.35 15.79 -35.24
N GLU A 684 0.78 14.77 -34.64
CA GLU A 684 0.62 13.42 -35.21
C GLU A 684 -0.72 13.24 -35.91
N HIS A 685 -1.79 13.87 -35.40
CA HIS A 685 -3.16 13.67 -35.88
C HIS A 685 -3.86 15.01 -36.10
N LEU A 686 -4.27 15.30 -37.34
CA LEU A 686 -5.05 16.49 -37.69
C LEU A 686 -6.46 16.09 -38.15
N ASN A 687 -7.47 16.42 -37.36
CA ASN A 687 -8.87 16.12 -37.68
C ASN A 687 -9.69 17.42 -37.79
N VAL A 688 -10.24 17.67 -38.99
CA VAL A 688 -11.11 18.81 -39.28
C VAL A 688 -12.43 18.38 -39.95
N SER A 689 -12.76 17.09 -39.93
CA SER A 689 -13.91 16.55 -40.66
C SER A 689 -15.26 17.00 -40.11
N HIS A 690 -16.31 16.88 -40.92
CA HIS A 690 -17.66 17.37 -40.59
C HIS A 690 -17.66 18.86 -40.19
N ASN A 691 -17.25 19.70 -41.12
CA ASN A 691 -17.30 21.16 -41.04
C ASN A 691 -17.78 21.73 -42.40
N ILE A 692 -17.65 23.04 -42.60
CA ILE A 692 -18.02 23.77 -43.83
C ILE A 692 -16.76 24.48 -44.38
N LEU A 693 -15.59 23.84 -44.24
CA LEU A 693 -14.30 24.37 -44.71
C LEU A 693 -14.21 24.26 -46.24
N SER A 694 -13.58 25.25 -46.86
CA SER A 694 -13.66 25.49 -48.31
C SER A 694 -12.30 25.86 -48.91
N GLY A 695 -12.16 25.69 -50.23
CA GLY A 695 -10.87 25.87 -50.92
C GLY A 695 -9.93 24.67 -50.75
N SER A 696 -8.63 24.89 -50.96
CA SER A 696 -7.63 23.82 -51.02
C SER A 696 -7.03 23.44 -49.66
N ILE A 697 -6.69 22.16 -49.49
CA ILE A 697 -5.81 21.70 -48.41
C ILE A 697 -4.42 22.34 -48.63
N PRO A 698 -3.80 23.03 -47.63
CA PRO A 698 -2.51 23.68 -47.81
C PRO A 698 -1.40 22.70 -48.22
N SER A 699 -0.71 22.97 -49.33
CA SER A 699 0.39 22.12 -49.83
C SER A 699 1.53 21.94 -48.82
N LEU A 700 1.76 22.93 -47.95
CA LEU A 700 2.73 22.87 -46.86
C LEU A 700 2.47 21.73 -45.86
N PHE A 701 1.23 21.21 -45.77
CA PHE A 701 0.94 20.06 -44.90
C PHE A 701 1.69 18.79 -45.32
N GLY A 702 2.06 18.66 -46.61
CA GLY A 702 2.93 17.59 -47.10
C GLY A 702 4.38 17.65 -46.56
N THR A 703 4.75 18.72 -45.86
CA THR A 703 6.07 18.90 -45.23
C THR A 703 6.07 18.73 -43.70
N MET A 704 4.91 18.48 -43.08
CA MET A 704 4.80 18.33 -41.62
C MET A 704 5.44 17.01 -41.15
N PRO A 705 6.52 17.05 -40.35
CA PRO A 705 7.35 15.85 -40.12
C PRO A 705 6.74 14.85 -39.13
N GLY A 706 5.85 15.29 -38.24
CA GLY A 706 5.21 14.42 -37.24
C GLY A 706 3.92 13.73 -37.71
N LEU A 707 3.35 14.13 -38.85
CA LEU A 707 1.96 13.82 -39.20
C LEU A 707 1.77 12.34 -39.61
N THR A 708 0.99 11.59 -38.84
CA THR A 708 0.69 10.16 -39.02
C THR A 708 -0.77 9.85 -39.36
N SER A 709 -1.70 10.77 -39.09
CA SER A 709 -3.12 10.61 -39.39
C SER A 709 -3.78 11.94 -39.76
N ILE A 710 -4.72 11.88 -40.70
CA ILE A 710 -5.52 13.02 -41.17
C ILE A 710 -6.97 12.63 -41.39
N ASP A 711 -7.89 13.56 -41.15
CA ASP A 711 -9.26 13.49 -41.63
C ASP A 711 -9.78 14.88 -42.03
N PHE A 712 -10.07 15.02 -43.33
CA PHE A 712 -10.61 16.21 -44.00
C PHE A 712 -12.04 15.95 -44.54
N SER A 713 -12.64 14.81 -44.24
CA SER A 713 -13.91 14.37 -44.84
C SER A 713 -15.10 15.25 -44.44
N TYR A 714 -16.18 15.21 -45.23
CA TYR A 714 -17.41 15.99 -44.99
C TYR A 714 -17.13 17.50 -44.82
N ASN A 715 -16.67 18.14 -45.90
CA ASN A 715 -16.38 19.57 -46.01
C ASN A 715 -16.63 20.05 -47.47
N ASP A 716 -16.42 21.33 -47.77
CA ASP A 716 -16.54 21.94 -49.10
C ASP A 716 -15.17 22.11 -49.81
N LEU A 717 -14.17 21.28 -49.49
CA LEU A 717 -12.80 21.43 -50.01
C LEU A 717 -12.68 21.05 -51.50
N GLU A 718 -11.77 21.73 -52.20
CA GLU A 718 -11.54 21.55 -53.63
C GLU A 718 -10.10 21.82 -54.08
N GLY A 719 -9.71 21.21 -55.20
CA GLY A 719 -8.37 21.30 -55.77
C GLY A 719 -7.45 20.14 -55.38
N PRO A 720 -6.12 20.27 -55.61
CA PRO A 720 -5.17 19.20 -55.38
C PRO A 720 -4.95 18.93 -53.89
N VAL A 721 -4.89 17.65 -53.54
CA VAL A 721 -4.36 17.16 -52.25
C VAL A 721 -2.81 17.28 -52.26
N PRO A 722 -2.14 17.60 -51.13
CA PRO A 722 -0.69 17.80 -51.09
C PRO A 722 0.14 16.61 -51.59
N ASP A 723 0.89 16.82 -52.67
CA ASP A 723 1.80 15.85 -53.28
C ASP A 723 2.94 15.48 -52.31
N SER A 724 2.82 14.32 -51.66
CA SER A 724 3.73 13.91 -50.58
C SER A 724 3.48 12.46 -50.15
N GLY A 725 4.57 11.74 -49.86
CA GLY A 725 4.57 10.31 -49.49
C GLY A 725 3.57 9.90 -48.40
N PHE A 726 3.23 10.81 -47.49
CA PHE A 726 2.20 10.59 -46.46
C PHE A 726 0.77 10.62 -47.04
N PHE A 727 0.41 11.66 -47.78
CA PHE A 727 -0.95 11.85 -48.29
C PHE A 727 -1.36 10.78 -49.31
N HIS A 728 -0.45 10.27 -50.17
CA HIS A 728 -0.77 9.14 -51.06
C HIS A 728 -1.15 7.85 -50.32
N ARG A 729 -0.66 7.67 -49.08
CA ARG A 729 -0.93 6.51 -48.21
C ARG A 729 -2.09 6.74 -47.23
N ALA A 730 -2.66 7.94 -47.19
CA ALA A 730 -3.81 8.23 -46.34
C ALA A 730 -5.07 7.51 -46.84
N SER A 731 -6.01 7.24 -45.92
CA SER A 731 -7.23 6.52 -46.28
C SER A 731 -8.09 7.32 -47.27
N PRO A 732 -8.65 6.71 -48.33
CA PRO A 732 -9.59 7.40 -49.23
C PRO A 732 -10.78 8.02 -48.49
N ALA A 733 -11.19 7.41 -47.37
CA ALA A 733 -12.27 7.90 -46.53
C ALA A 733 -11.98 9.29 -45.94
N ALA A 734 -10.72 9.61 -45.62
CA ALA A 734 -10.28 10.87 -45.03
C ALA A 734 -10.45 12.09 -45.95
N PHE A 735 -10.74 11.87 -47.24
CA PHE A 735 -11.04 12.93 -48.22
C PHE A 735 -12.48 12.87 -48.72
N SER A 736 -13.26 11.88 -48.27
CA SER A 736 -14.62 11.62 -48.77
C SER A 736 -15.59 12.76 -48.47
N ASN A 737 -16.64 12.89 -49.30
CA ASN A 737 -17.67 13.92 -49.16
C ASN A 737 -17.08 15.34 -49.13
N ASN A 738 -16.19 15.62 -50.08
CA ASN A 738 -15.67 16.94 -50.40
C ASN A 738 -16.07 17.36 -51.82
N LYS A 739 -16.12 18.67 -52.05
CA LYS A 739 -16.68 19.30 -53.27
C LYS A 739 -15.96 18.88 -54.56
N ASN A 740 -14.64 19.05 -54.63
CA ASN A 740 -13.82 18.78 -55.83
C ASN A 740 -12.35 18.48 -55.48
N LEU A 741 -12.07 17.62 -54.48
CA LEU A 741 -10.70 17.18 -54.21
C LEU A 741 -10.18 16.22 -55.30
N CYS A 742 -8.93 16.41 -55.71
CA CYS A 742 -8.25 15.61 -56.73
C CYS A 742 -6.77 15.36 -56.36
N GLY A 743 -6.11 14.41 -57.02
CA GLY A 743 -4.68 14.15 -56.85
C GLY A 743 -4.32 12.66 -56.96
N GLU A 744 -3.05 12.33 -56.74
CA GLU A 744 -2.53 10.96 -56.78
C GLU A 744 -2.75 10.21 -55.45
N VAL A 745 -3.96 10.31 -54.90
CA VAL A 745 -4.39 9.55 -53.72
C VAL A 745 -5.37 8.47 -54.16
N LEU A 746 -5.23 7.26 -53.61
CA LEU A 746 -6.12 6.14 -53.92
C LEU A 746 -7.59 6.54 -53.73
N GLY A 747 -8.43 6.31 -54.75
CA GLY A 747 -9.86 6.62 -54.70
C GLY A 747 -10.24 8.08 -55.02
N LEU A 748 -9.30 9.02 -55.13
CA LEU A 748 -9.56 10.33 -55.73
C LEU A 748 -9.38 10.29 -57.26
N LYS A 749 -9.90 11.31 -57.94
CA LYS A 749 -9.66 11.52 -59.37
C LYS A 749 -8.32 12.26 -59.55
N PRO A 750 -7.53 11.96 -60.59
CA PRO A 750 -6.41 12.82 -60.99
C PRO A 750 -6.91 14.25 -61.29
N CYS A 751 -6.09 15.26 -60.98
CA CYS A 751 -6.42 16.64 -61.30
C CYS A 751 -6.29 16.89 -62.81
N SER A 752 -7.36 17.33 -63.47
CA SER A 752 -7.32 17.70 -64.88
C SER A 752 -6.57 19.03 -65.07
N ASN A 753 -5.40 18.98 -65.71
CA ASN A 753 -4.73 20.19 -66.20
C ASN A 753 -5.63 20.92 -67.22
N THR A 754 -5.87 22.21 -67.01
CA THR A 754 -6.71 23.05 -67.86
C THR A 754 -6.00 23.46 -69.16
N SER A 755 -5.86 22.50 -70.08
CA SER A 755 -5.80 22.85 -71.51
C SER A 755 -7.14 23.47 -71.91
N VAL A 756 -7.12 24.69 -72.43
CA VAL A 756 -8.32 25.43 -72.83
C VAL A 756 -8.95 24.79 -74.07
N GLU A 757 -9.88 23.86 -73.85
CA GLU A 757 -10.73 23.33 -74.92
C GLU A 757 -11.82 24.35 -75.27
N LYS A 758 -11.96 24.58 -76.58
CA LYS A 758 -12.85 25.62 -77.13
C LYS A 758 -14.28 25.13 -77.17
N GLU A 759 -15.23 26.00 -76.90
CA GLU A 759 -16.64 25.71 -77.14
C GLU A 759 -16.90 25.35 -78.61
N THR A 760 -17.60 24.24 -78.85
CA THR A 760 -18.27 23.98 -80.12
C THR A 760 -19.74 23.66 -79.87
N HIS A 761 -20.62 24.65 -80.04
CA HIS A 761 -22.07 24.47 -79.92
C HIS A 761 -22.62 23.39 -80.86
N LYS A 762 -23.54 22.57 -80.36
CA LYS A 762 -24.67 22.02 -81.14
C LYS A 762 -25.97 22.21 -80.35
N LYS A 763 -27.11 22.25 -81.06
CA LYS A 763 -28.37 22.86 -80.61
C LYS A 763 -29.58 21.89 -80.61
N ASN A 764 -30.52 22.17 -79.69
CA ASN A 764 -31.95 21.78 -79.68
C ASN A 764 -32.24 20.25 -79.52
N HIS A 765 -33.47 19.75 -79.22
CA HIS A 765 -34.85 20.29 -79.27
C HIS A 765 -35.72 19.95 -78.00
N ASN A 766 -37.06 20.09 -78.05
CA ASN A 766 -37.93 20.45 -76.90
C ASN A 766 -39.30 19.73 -76.86
N VAL A 767 -40.06 19.56 -75.75
CA VAL A 767 -39.71 19.63 -74.29
C VAL A 767 -40.58 18.70 -73.38
N PRO A 768 -41.95 18.66 -73.38
CA PRO A 768 -42.68 18.12 -72.20
C PRO A 768 -43.81 17.08 -72.45
N ILE A 769 -44.18 16.34 -71.39
CA ILE A 769 -45.55 16.23 -70.80
C ILE A 769 -45.49 15.41 -69.49
N ILE A 770 -46.47 15.58 -68.58
CA ILE A 770 -46.37 15.31 -67.14
C ILE A 770 -47.64 14.60 -66.58
N ILE A 771 -47.46 13.82 -65.49
CA ILE A 771 -48.47 13.18 -64.60
C ILE A 771 -49.34 12.05 -65.21
N VAL A 772 -49.08 10.82 -64.72
CA VAL A 772 -50.08 9.88 -64.16
C VAL A 772 -49.46 9.07 -63.00
N SER A 773 -48.19 8.68 -63.11
CA SER A 773 -47.54 7.61 -62.34
C SER A 773 -47.22 7.85 -60.85
N ALA A 774 -47.56 9.01 -60.27
CA ALA A 774 -47.09 9.38 -58.92
C ALA A 774 -47.59 8.45 -57.80
N SER A 775 -48.87 8.07 -57.83
CA SER A 775 -49.48 7.17 -56.84
C SER A 775 -48.93 5.74 -56.93
N LEU A 776 -48.76 5.21 -58.14
CA LEU A 776 -48.21 3.88 -58.36
C LEU A 776 -46.72 3.82 -57.96
N SER A 777 -45.95 4.88 -58.23
CA SER A 777 -44.55 4.97 -57.83
C SER A 777 -44.35 4.95 -56.31
N TRP A 778 -45.20 5.64 -55.55
CA TRP A 778 -45.17 5.59 -54.07
C TRP A 778 -45.58 4.23 -53.50
N LEU A 779 -46.54 3.54 -54.12
CA LEU A 779 -46.92 2.19 -53.71
C LEU A 779 -45.78 1.18 -53.98
N ILE A 780 -45.12 1.28 -55.14
CA ILE A 780 -43.95 0.47 -55.49
C ILE A 780 -42.77 0.79 -54.55
N LEU A 781 -42.51 2.06 -54.24
CA LEU A 781 -41.40 2.47 -53.38
C LEU A 781 -41.58 1.99 -51.93
N SER A 782 -42.80 2.09 -51.38
CA SER A 782 -43.08 1.58 -50.02
C SER A 782 -43.01 0.05 -49.95
N LEU A 783 -43.48 -0.67 -50.97
CA LEU A 783 -43.32 -2.12 -51.07
C LEU A 783 -41.84 -2.53 -51.23
N ALA A 784 -41.06 -1.80 -52.04
CA ALA A 784 -39.63 -2.02 -52.21
C ALA A 784 -38.85 -1.78 -50.91
N LEU A 785 -39.18 -0.73 -50.15
CA LEU A 785 -38.58 -0.46 -48.83
C LEU A 785 -38.95 -1.54 -47.80
N PHE A 786 -40.19 -2.04 -47.80
CA PHE A 786 -40.59 -3.16 -46.94
C PHE A 786 -39.86 -4.47 -47.31
N ILE A 787 -39.68 -4.74 -48.62
CA ILE A 787 -38.90 -5.88 -49.11
C ILE A 787 -37.41 -5.72 -48.75
N LEU A 788 -36.81 -4.53 -48.89
CA LEU A 788 -35.43 -4.25 -48.48
C LEU A 788 -35.24 -4.39 -46.96
N TYR A 789 -36.23 -4.02 -46.14
CA TYR A 789 -36.24 -4.25 -44.70
C TYR A 789 -36.34 -5.75 -44.35
N ALA A 790 -37.15 -6.52 -45.07
CA ALA A 790 -37.24 -7.98 -44.92
C ALA A 790 -35.96 -8.70 -45.40
N LEU A 791 -35.34 -8.24 -46.50
CA LEU A 791 -34.12 -8.80 -47.06
C LEU A 791 -32.89 -8.46 -46.21
N SER A 792 -32.73 -7.22 -45.72
CA SER A 792 -31.65 -6.87 -44.78
C SER A 792 -31.76 -7.63 -43.46
N ARG A 793 -32.98 -7.91 -42.97
CA ARG A 793 -33.22 -8.82 -41.82
C ARG A 793 -32.86 -10.28 -42.09
N ARG A 794 -32.75 -10.72 -43.35
CA ARG A 794 -32.29 -12.07 -43.75
C ARG A 794 -30.81 -12.14 -44.14
N ALA A 795 -30.29 -11.09 -44.79
CA ALA A 795 -28.90 -10.98 -45.22
C ALA A 795 -27.90 -10.75 -44.07
N LYS A 796 -28.37 -10.41 -42.86
CA LYS A 796 -27.55 -10.43 -41.62
C LYS A 796 -27.26 -11.87 -41.13
N ARG A 797 -27.08 -12.83 -42.05
CA ARG A 797 -26.78 -14.24 -41.75
C ARG A 797 -26.06 -14.89 -42.94
N SER A 798 -24.90 -15.49 -42.64
CA SER A 798 -23.91 -16.06 -43.58
C SER A 798 -23.08 -15.03 -44.36
N ARG A 799 -21.76 -15.26 -44.34
CA ARG A 799 -20.66 -14.47 -44.92
C ARG A 799 -20.16 -15.17 -46.20
N GLU A 800 -19.18 -14.56 -46.86
CA GLU A 800 -18.20 -15.13 -47.81
C GLU A 800 -18.59 -15.18 -49.31
N SER A 801 -17.65 -15.12 -50.27
CA SER A 801 -16.16 -15.16 -50.15
C SER A 801 -15.42 -14.43 -51.31
N LYS A 802 -14.28 -13.77 -50.98
CA LYS A 802 -13.00 -13.72 -51.75
C LYS A 802 -13.05 -13.10 -53.18
N GLU A 803 -11.97 -12.64 -53.82
CA GLU A 803 -10.55 -13.04 -53.84
C GLU A 803 -9.55 -11.86 -54.04
N ALA A 804 -8.25 -12.20 -54.06
CA ALA A 804 -7.09 -11.44 -54.57
C ALA A 804 -6.53 -10.24 -53.74
N MET A 805 -5.21 -10.09 -53.55
CA MET A 805 -4.14 -11.11 -53.67
C MET A 805 -2.91 -10.79 -52.79
N VAL A 806 -2.50 -11.82 -52.05
CA VAL A 806 -1.15 -12.13 -51.53
C VAL A 806 0.03 -11.41 -52.23
N SER A 807 0.88 -10.72 -51.44
CA SER A 807 2.27 -10.39 -51.85
C SER A 807 3.23 -10.14 -50.68
N GLU A 808 2.81 -9.39 -49.64
CA GLU A 808 3.77 -8.72 -48.72
C GLU A 808 3.94 -9.39 -47.33
N ALA A 809 3.39 -10.59 -47.13
CA ALA A 809 3.24 -11.25 -45.83
C ALA A 809 4.53 -11.72 -45.11
N ARG A 810 5.73 -11.29 -45.51
CA ARG A 810 7.02 -11.86 -45.04
C ARG A 810 7.87 -11.01 -44.10
N ASN A 811 7.49 -9.76 -43.79
CA ASN A 811 8.21 -8.88 -42.84
C ASN A 811 7.34 -8.26 -41.73
N LEU A 812 6.07 -8.64 -41.62
CA LEU A 812 5.07 -7.91 -40.81
C LEU A 812 5.18 -8.03 -39.27
N LEU A 813 6.05 -8.91 -38.75
CA LEU A 813 6.13 -9.22 -37.30
C LEU A 813 7.51 -8.88 -36.70
N SER A 814 8.05 -7.71 -37.05
CA SER A 814 9.13 -7.07 -36.28
C SER A 814 8.55 -6.10 -35.24
N VAL A 815 9.24 -5.93 -34.11
CA VAL A 815 8.74 -5.24 -32.88
C VAL A 815 8.66 -3.70 -33.03
N VAL A 816 8.55 -3.18 -34.26
CA VAL A 816 8.62 -1.74 -34.58
C VAL A 816 7.25 -1.15 -34.95
N ASN A 817 6.26 -1.99 -35.30
CA ASN A 817 4.91 -1.52 -35.65
C ASN A 817 4.02 -1.37 -34.39
N TYR A 818 3.79 -0.12 -33.98
CA TYR A 818 3.27 0.24 -32.65
C TYR A 818 1.74 0.14 -32.45
N ASP A 819 0.91 -0.19 -33.45
CA ASP A 819 -0.55 -0.28 -33.26
C ASP A 819 -1.22 -1.58 -33.77
N GLY A 820 -0.45 -2.50 -34.35
CA GLY A 820 -0.90 -3.80 -34.87
C GLY A 820 -1.83 -3.73 -36.09
N LYS A 821 -2.16 -2.54 -36.60
CA LYS A 821 -3.27 -2.28 -37.54
C LYS A 821 -3.18 -3.04 -38.87
N ILE A 822 -1.99 -3.36 -39.36
CA ILE A 822 -1.81 -4.13 -40.60
C ILE A 822 -2.19 -5.62 -40.40
N VAL A 823 -2.02 -6.16 -39.19
CA VAL A 823 -2.35 -7.56 -38.85
C VAL A 823 -3.70 -7.66 -38.12
N TYR A 824 -4.42 -6.53 -37.99
CA TYR A 824 -5.72 -6.47 -37.31
C TYR A 824 -6.77 -7.32 -38.04
N GLU A 825 -7.00 -7.05 -39.33
CA GLU A 825 -8.03 -7.77 -40.11
C GLU A 825 -7.68 -9.26 -40.27
N ASP A 826 -6.39 -9.60 -40.47
CA ASP A 826 -5.92 -10.99 -40.49
C ASP A 826 -6.29 -11.76 -39.20
N ILE A 827 -6.14 -11.11 -38.03
CA ILE A 827 -6.48 -11.69 -36.73
C ILE A 827 -7.99 -11.74 -36.50
N ILE A 828 -8.74 -10.71 -36.94
CA ILE A 828 -10.20 -10.70 -36.86
C ILE A 828 -10.83 -11.74 -37.79
N GLU A 829 -10.26 -11.99 -38.97
CA GLU A 829 -10.72 -13.04 -39.87
C GLU A 829 -10.38 -14.43 -39.31
N ALA A 830 -9.12 -14.67 -38.95
CA ALA A 830 -8.68 -16.00 -38.52
C ALA A 830 -9.29 -16.44 -37.19
N THR A 831 -9.58 -15.52 -36.26
CA THR A 831 -10.30 -15.85 -35.00
C THR A 831 -11.82 -15.79 -35.11
N GLU A 832 -12.38 -15.61 -36.33
CA GLU A 832 -13.80 -15.33 -36.59
C GLU A 832 -14.41 -14.26 -35.66
N SER A 833 -13.75 -13.11 -35.55
CA SER A 833 -14.08 -12.01 -34.62
C SER A 833 -13.99 -12.38 -33.13
N PHE A 834 -13.06 -13.27 -32.80
CA PHE A 834 -12.83 -13.85 -31.47
C PHE A 834 -13.94 -14.78 -30.97
N ASP A 835 -14.41 -15.67 -31.85
CA ASP A 835 -15.37 -16.74 -31.51
C ASP A 835 -14.83 -17.68 -30.43
N GLU A 836 -15.72 -18.18 -29.56
CA GLU A 836 -15.33 -19.00 -28.40
C GLU A 836 -14.65 -20.32 -28.79
N LYS A 837 -14.87 -20.85 -30.00
CA LYS A 837 -14.21 -22.09 -30.47
C LYS A 837 -12.68 -21.98 -30.59
N TYR A 838 -12.14 -20.76 -30.67
CA TYR A 838 -10.71 -20.46 -30.71
C TYR A 838 -10.14 -20.06 -29.33
N CYS A 839 -10.98 -19.90 -28.32
CA CYS A 839 -10.60 -19.46 -26.97
C CYS A 839 -9.97 -20.62 -26.19
N ILE A 840 -8.64 -20.61 -26.04
CA ILE A 840 -7.88 -21.63 -25.31
C ILE A 840 -7.75 -21.36 -23.80
N GLY A 841 -8.19 -20.21 -23.32
CA GLY A 841 -8.21 -19.91 -21.89
C GLY A 841 -8.83 -18.54 -21.58
N SER A 842 -9.36 -18.39 -20.37
CA SER A 842 -9.89 -17.11 -19.90
C SER A 842 -9.51 -16.86 -18.43
N GLY A 843 -9.39 -15.59 -18.06
CA GLY A 843 -9.01 -15.17 -16.70
C GLY A 843 -9.23 -13.67 -16.49
N GLY A 844 -8.95 -13.17 -15.29
CA GLY A 844 -9.33 -11.80 -14.87
C GLY A 844 -8.79 -10.64 -15.74
N SER A 845 -7.71 -10.87 -16.51
CA SER A 845 -7.18 -9.86 -17.45
C SER A 845 -7.65 -10.02 -18.90
N GLY A 846 -8.36 -11.09 -19.27
CA GLY A 846 -8.84 -11.28 -20.65
C GLY A 846 -9.05 -12.73 -21.07
N ARG A 847 -9.27 -12.92 -22.38
CA ARG A 847 -9.40 -14.22 -23.04
C ARG A 847 -8.22 -14.43 -24.00
N VAL A 848 -7.66 -15.64 -24.01
CA VAL A 848 -6.54 -16.02 -24.89
C VAL A 848 -7.06 -16.94 -25.99
N TYR A 849 -6.75 -16.57 -27.22
CA TYR A 849 -7.14 -17.30 -28.42
C TYR A 849 -5.89 -17.91 -29.07
N LYS A 850 -5.96 -19.15 -29.54
CA LYS A 850 -4.90 -19.80 -30.32
C LYS A 850 -5.30 -19.76 -31.78
N GLU A 851 -4.45 -19.21 -32.63
CA GLU A 851 -4.74 -19.17 -34.06
C GLU A 851 -3.48 -19.27 -34.93
N LYS A 852 -3.63 -19.72 -36.18
CA LYS A 852 -2.56 -19.83 -37.15
C LYS A 852 -2.89 -18.94 -38.36
N LEU A 853 -2.20 -17.80 -38.45
CA LEU A 853 -2.30 -16.93 -39.62
C LEU A 853 -1.96 -17.71 -40.90
N THR A 854 -2.67 -17.42 -41.99
CA THR A 854 -2.69 -18.21 -43.23
C THR A 854 -1.31 -18.42 -43.88
N LEU A 855 -0.33 -17.55 -43.59
CA LEU A 855 1.08 -17.67 -44.01
C LEU A 855 2.09 -17.49 -42.85
N GLY A 856 1.64 -17.57 -41.58
CA GLY A 856 2.43 -17.21 -40.40
C GLY A 856 2.69 -18.35 -39.40
N PRO A 857 3.40 -18.05 -38.29
CA PRO A 857 3.51 -18.94 -37.13
C PRO A 857 2.17 -19.11 -36.42
N ILE A 858 2.10 -20.07 -35.48
CA ILE A 858 0.96 -20.19 -34.56
C ILE A 858 1.13 -19.13 -33.46
N LEU A 859 0.07 -18.37 -33.20
CA LEU A 859 0.07 -17.23 -32.27
C LEU A 859 -0.91 -17.46 -31.11
N ALA A 860 -0.55 -16.90 -29.96
CA ALA A 860 -1.44 -16.73 -28.81
C ALA A 860 -1.86 -15.26 -28.75
N ILE A 861 -3.16 -15.00 -28.83
CA ILE A 861 -3.73 -13.66 -28.93
C ILE A 861 -4.56 -13.39 -27.66
N LYS A 862 -4.07 -12.53 -26.76
CA LYS A 862 -4.75 -12.17 -25.51
C LYS A 862 -5.65 -10.95 -25.75
N LYS A 863 -6.96 -11.17 -25.91
CA LYS A 863 -7.98 -10.12 -26.01
C LYS A 863 -8.37 -9.62 -24.62
N LEU A 864 -8.27 -8.31 -24.38
CA LEU A 864 -8.74 -7.70 -23.14
C LEU A 864 -10.26 -7.55 -23.15
N LEU A 865 -10.89 -7.83 -22.01
CA LEU A 865 -12.34 -7.63 -21.81
C LEU A 865 -12.66 -6.15 -21.57
N CYS A 866 -12.84 -5.42 -22.67
CA CYS A 866 -13.45 -4.09 -22.67
C CYS A 866 -14.96 -4.25 -22.47
N LEU A 867 -15.43 -3.89 -21.28
CA LEU A 867 -16.83 -3.61 -21.00
C LEU A 867 -17.01 -2.09 -21.01
N ASP A 868 -18.14 -1.61 -21.53
CA ASP A 868 -18.38 -0.16 -21.67
C ASP A 868 -18.56 0.51 -20.30
N GLY A 869 -17.57 1.33 -19.94
CA GLY A 869 -17.51 2.09 -18.68
C GLY A 869 -16.07 2.28 -18.17
N GLU A 870 -15.23 1.25 -18.28
CA GLU A 870 -13.91 1.19 -17.61
C GLU A 870 -12.72 1.52 -18.54
N GLN A 871 -12.93 2.36 -19.55
CA GLN A 871 -12.01 2.51 -20.69
C GLN A 871 -10.59 2.99 -20.30
N MET A 872 -10.44 3.90 -19.33
CA MET A 872 -9.15 4.54 -18.99
C MET A 872 -8.24 3.69 -18.09
N GLU A 873 -8.78 3.08 -17.04
CA GLU A 873 -8.05 2.16 -16.15
C GLU A 873 -7.48 0.97 -16.94
N LYS A 874 -8.34 0.33 -17.76
CA LYS A 874 -7.92 -0.81 -18.60
C LYS A 874 -7.00 -0.39 -19.75
N LEU A 875 -7.10 0.84 -20.28
CA LEU A 875 -6.12 1.37 -21.24
C LEU A 875 -4.75 1.62 -20.59
N ARG A 876 -4.71 2.15 -19.36
CA ARG A 876 -3.47 2.29 -18.59
C ARG A 876 -2.85 0.93 -18.28
N SER A 877 -3.65 -0.05 -17.84
CA SER A 877 -3.20 -1.41 -17.58
C SER A 877 -2.62 -2.06 -18.84
N PHE A 878 -3.30 -1.93 -19.98
CA PHE A 878 -2.83 -2.38 -21.29
C PHE A 878 -1.49 -1.71 -21.69
N THR A 879 -1.40 -0.38 -21.56
CA THR A 879 -0.18 0.39 -21.85
C THR A 879 0.98 -0.01 -20.93
N ASN A 880 0.71 -0.30 -19.66
CA ASN A 880 1.71 -0.80 -18.71
C ASN A 880 2.18 -2.22 -19.04
N GLU A 881 1.27 -3.12 -19.44
CA GLU A 881 1.60 -4.49 -19.89
C GLU A 881 2.44 -4.44 -21.18
N ILE A 882 2.05 -3.61 -22.16
CA ILE A 882 2.83 -3.31 -23.37
C ILE A 882 4.22 -2.79 -23.04
N ARG A 883 4.32 -1.81 -22.13
CA ARG A 883 5.59 -1.19 -21.73
C ARG A 883 6.53 -2.21 -21.10
N ALA A 884 6.04 -3.01 -20.15
CA ALA A 884 6.82 -4.09 -19.57
C ALA A 884 7.30 -5.11 -20.63
N LEU A 885 6.41 -5.52 -21.54
CA LEU A 885 6.74 -6.51 -22.58
C LEU A 885 7.66 -5.99 -23.69
N THR A 886 7.76 -4.68 -23.89
CA THR A 886 8.71 -4.05 -24.83
C THR A 886 10.05 -3.70 -24.20
N GLU A 887 10.07 -3.35 -22.91
CA GLU A 887 11.29 -3.06 -22.15
C GLU A 887 12.02 -4.34 -21.68
N ILE A 888 11.31 -5.44 -21.38
CA ILE A 888 11.91 -6.69 -20.89
C ILE A 888 12.49 -7.54 -22.04
N ARG A 889 13.80 -7.82 -21.98
CA ARG A 889 14.50 -8.73 -22.91
C ARG A 889 15.09 -9.93 -22.18
N HIS A 890 14.36 -11.05 -22.13
CA HIS A 890 14.81 -12.27 -21.47
C HIS A 890 14.48 -13.54 -22.26
N LYS A 891 15.47 -14.44 -22.42
CA LYS A 891 15.41 -15.65 -23.25
C LYS A 891 14.38 -16.71 -22.84
N ASN A 892 13.85 -16.65 -21.62
CA ASN A 892 12.85 -17.60 -21.12
C ASN A 892 11.44 -16.97 -21.01
N ILE A 893 11.19 -15.81 -21.64
CA ILE A 893 9.86 -15.18 -21.70
C ILE A 893 9.28 -15.43 -23.10
N VAL A 894 7.96 -15.67 -23.16
CA VAL A 894 7.23 -15.90 -24.42
C VAL A 894 7.46 -14.71 -25.34
N LYS A 895 7.91 -14.97 -26.57
CA LYS A 895 8.26 -13.93 -27.53
C LYS A 895 7.01 -13.11 -27.89
N PHE A 896 7.03 -11.85 -27.50
CA PHE A 896 6.02 -10.85 -27.83
C PHE A 896 6.27 -10.34 -29.25
N TYR A 897 5.22 -10.33 -30.09
CA TYR A 897 5.30 -9.82 -31.47
C TYR A 897 4.78 -8.39 -31.61
N GLY A 898 3.80 -8.01 -30.79
CA GLY A 898 3.18 -6.69 -30.83
C GLY A 898 1.79 -6.67 -30.19
N PHE A 899 1.11 -5.55 -30.30
CA PHE A 899 -0.23 -5.32 -29.75
C PHE A 899 -1.11 -4.60 -30.76
N CYS A 900 -2.42 -4.64 -30.53
CA CYS A 900 -3.41 -3.93 -31.33
C CYS A 900 -4.19 -2.93 -30.49
N CYS A 901 -4.23 -1.68 -30.93
CA CYS A 901 -5.07 -0.60 -30.40
C CYS A 901 -6.24 -0.23 -31.34
N HIS A 902 -6.51 -1.02 -32.37
CA HIS A 902 -7.37 -0.63 -33.47
C HIS A 902 -8.86 -0.96 -33.27
N GLY A 903 -9.73 0.00 -33.57
CA GLY A 903 -11.18 -0.16 -33.48
C GLY A 903 -11.66 -0.50 -32.05
N PRO A 904 -12.66 -1.38 -31.89
CA PRO A 904 -13.21 -1.75 -30.58
C PRO A 904 -12.36 -2.80 -29.82
N HIS A 905 -11.20 -3.20 -30.35
CA HIS A 905 -10.47 -4.38 -29.91
C HIS A 905 -9.06 -4.07 -29.43
N LYS A 906 -8.79 -4.35 -28.15
CA LYS A 906 -7.47 -4.20 -27.51
C LYS A 906 -6.91 -5.59 -27.22
N PHE A 907 -5.80 -5.96 -27.86
CA PHE A 907 -5.21 -7.30 -27.70
C PHE A 907 -3.67 -7.33 -27.84
N LEU A 908 -3.05 -8.35 -27.23
CA LEU A 908 -1.61 -8.63 -27.28
C LEU A 908 -1.33 -9.90 -28.09
N VAL A 909 -0.24 -9.92 -28.86
CA VAL A 909 0.14 -11.01 -29.77
C VAL A 909 1.48 -11.63 -29.36
N TYR A 910 1.46 -12.94 -29.11
CA TYR A 910 2.61 -13.73 -28.64
C TYR A 910 2.84 -14.97 -29.50
N ASP A 911 4.06 -15.50 -29.44
CA ASP A 911 4.41 -16.85 -29.90
C ASP A 911 3.61 -17.91 -29.12
N TYR A 912 2.98 -18.86 -29.81
CA TYR A 912 2.23 -19.92 -29.14
C TYR A 912 3.14 -21.05 -28.65
N ILE A 913 2.94 -21.50 -27.40
CA ILE A 913 3.68 -22.61 -26.78
C ILE A 913 2.73 -23.78 -26.52
N GLU A 914 3.06 -24.97 -27.03
CA GLU A 914 2.19 -26.16 -27.01
C GLU A 914 1.99 -26.82 -25.63
N ARG A 915 2.70 -26.39 -24.58
CA ARG A 915 2.66 -27.02 -23.24
C ARG A 915 1.46 -26.62 -22.36
N GLY A 916 0.47 -25.88 -22.88
CA GLY A 916 -0.77 -25.53 -22.16
C GLY A 916 -0.64 -24.33 -21.21
N SER A 917 -1.68 -24.06 -20.41
CA SER A 917 -1.64 -23.02 -19.38
C SER A 917 -0.80 -23.47 -18.19
N LEU A 918 -0.09 -22.54 -17.55
CA LEU A 918 0.62 -22.83 -16.29
C LEU A 918 -0.34 -23.20 -15.14
N ALA A 919 -1.63 -22.90 -15.28
CA ALA A 919 -2.68 -23.31 -14.34
C ALA A 919 -3.13 -24.77 -14.53
N ASP A 920 -2.93 -25.35 -15.72
CA ASP A 920 -3.39 -26.71 -16.06
C ASP A 920 -2.32 -27.77 -15.80
N VAL A 921 -1.10 -27.37 -15.42
CA VAL A 921 0.00 -28.27 -15.06
C VAL A 921 -0.25 -28.86 -13.67
N PRO A 922 -0.53 -30.18 -13.54
CA PRO A 922 -0.70 -30.80 -12.23
C PRO A 922 0.62 -30.83 -11.46
N ARG A 923 0.56 -31.04 -10.14
CA ARG A 923 1.74 -31.27 -9.30
C ARG A 923 2.37 -32.64 -9.59
N ASP A 924 3.12 -32.75 -10.68
CA ASP A 924 3.94 -33.91 -11.05
C ASP A 924 5.24 -33.44 -11.73
N ASP A 925 6.31 -33.38 -10.94
CA ASP A 925 7.61 -32.81 -11.33
C ASP A 925 8.29 -33.54 -12.51
N MET A 926 7.82 -34.74 -12.88
CA MET A 926 8.37 -35.48 -14.03
C MET A 926 7.92 -34.94 -15.40
N LYS A 927 6.92 -34.06 -15.48
CA LYS A 927 6.52 -33.38 -16.74
C LYS A 927 7.00 -31.93 -16.85
N ALA A 928 7.66 -31.39 -15.82
CA ALA A 928 8.11 -30.01 -15.75
C ALA A 928 9.53 -29.76 -16.32
N LYS A 929 10.03 -30.65 -17.19
CA LYS A 929 11.35 -30.55 -17.87
C LYS A 929 11.22 -30.32 -19.37
#